data_AF-A0A6I3DZJ5-F1
#
_entry.id   AF-A0A6I3DZJ5-F1
#
_cell.length_a   1.000
_cell.length_b   1.000
_cell.length_c   1.000
_cell.angle_alpha   90.00
_cell.angle_beta   90.00
_cell.angle_gamma   90.00
#
_symmetry.space_group_name_H-M   'P 1'
#
loop_
_entity.id
_entity.type
_entity.pdbx_description
1 polymer ?
#
loop_
_entity_poly.entity_id
_entity_poly.type
_entity_poly.pdbx_seq_one_letter_code
_entity_poly.pdbx_strand_id
1 'polypeptide(L)'
;MIRGIRVSLLTIISVALISTSLPTYSYAADAPAPMSMTPPEDPNVIKDARSILRGIEPTTSNNAMVYFDQNQVNFKSFISLEQHGAGQTGGEKIICLTPQDPKCVSALADSSYQQIKYDVAMGSCDARQIAACIKTLSLVKEDGTKIKAQAVQRIYSKTSPGWDSTFNAKTNTGYPGADGPWLWRITDGGKSTDYLILGLVSALFNRSVGTSTWDASEKSLRLSIYPVKKFENPAYVDGGSETACLAVDTGVCYQRIAFAPNLRFALDIRIPKVITGWLNGRLDKPSAYTENYDENYSELIVEADPLEEIMTGKWLPNSGAVAQYLNDSRKGQTAAPGSKNLDIAGTDPDDQNSVKYYTSLSSQFSNTALTNTLAWRLNTTSSGAQTFASTCAKIEGVQGIVTSNASVYEPGSPQWDSNEGAMGYKIAAPTFKSDGKTENVGRYAFTMRADLIKCVYGMSKLPAYAKVEITYDGNGEKKTASVVLGQFKDWVNLHADNFVYENTPPTVKVKLEGWTKSAGAGTSTLPASPPNQSSPGKVAAPSTGQATITCIKGTTKKTVTGTKPVCPTGYKIQAAPGQVAPQVTITCTKGTTKKTVTGAKPVCPTGYKMSVAKPSAQAPAIQQPVDQANAQPNQPQPGQPNQPQPGQPNDPNGDITITCTKGSESKQVTGKSPVQCPNGYQMKPMQPGQPNQPQPGQPIDPNADITITCIKGSDSKQVTGKSPVQCPTGYQMQPMQPGQPQQPPKP
;
A
#
# COMPACT_ATOMS: atom_id res chain seq x y z
N MET A 1 -17.42 19.02 -79.96
CA MET A 1 -17.90 20.00 -80.97
C MET A 1 -18.73 21.08 -80.27
N ILE A 2 -19.09 22.17 -80.96
CA ILE A 2 -19.56 23.43 -80.34
C ILE A 2 -21.08 23.61 -80.48
N ARG A 3 -21.75 24.03 -79.38
CA ARG A 3 -22.90 24.98 -79.28
C ARG A 3 -23.46 24.94 -77.83
N GLY A 4 -23.74 26.06 -77.14
CA GLY A 4 -23.41 27.47 -77.39
C GLY A 4 -24.31 28.46 -76.60
N ILE A 5 -23.97 29.76 -76.71
CA ILE A 5 -24.80 30.97 -76.39
C ILE A 5 -24.60 31.68 -75.02
N ARG A 6 -23.65 32.64 -75.05
CA ARG A 6 -23.69 34.07 -74.58
C ARG A 6 -23.65 34.45 -73.09
N VAL A 7 -23.11 35.67 -72.89
CA VAL A 7 -22.67 36.33 -71.64
C VAL A 7 -22.94 37.84 -71.75
N SER A 8 -23.25 38.52 -70.64
CA SER A 8 -23.16 39.99 -70.36
C SER A 8 -23.62 40.23 -68.90
N LEU A 9 -23.17 41.19 -68.09
CA LEU A 9 -22.20 42.34 -68.13
C LEU A 9 -21.88 42.71 -66.63
N LEU A 10 -20.98 43.61 -66.17
CA LEU A 10 -19.95 44.51 -66.73
C LEU A 10 -18.90 44.89 -65.62
N THR A 11 -17.59 44.86 -65.93
CA THR A 11 -16.45 45.58 -65.27
C THR A 11 -16.07 45.46 -63.77
N ILE A 12 -14.77 45.64 -63.54
CA ILE A 12 -14.07 45.89 -62.25
C ILE A 12 -13.49 47.31 -62.29
N ILE A 13 -13.45 48.03 -61.16
CA ILE A 13 -12.55 49.20 -60.94
C ILE A 13 -11.93 49.11 -59.54
N SER A 14 -10.64 49.44 -59.43
CA SER A 14 -9.85 49.42 -58.18
C SER A 14 -9.55 50.83 -57.67
N VAL A 15 -9.63 51.07 -56.35
CA VAL A 15 -9.06 52.25 -55.68
C VAL A 15 -8.46 51.84 -54.33
N ALA A 16 -7.34 52.45 -53.93
CA ALA A 16 -6.64 52.15 -52.69
C ALA A 16 -7.20 52.90 -51.47
N LEU A 17 -7.02 52.32 -50.27
CA LEU A 17 -7.37 52.95 -49.00
C LEU A 17 -6.23 53.86 -48.50
N ILE A 18 -6.57 55.10 -48.14
CA ILE A 18 -5.70 56.04 -47.44
C ILE A 18 -6.15 56.12 -45.97
N SER A 19 -5.20 56.13 -45.04
CA SER A 19 -5.46 56.19 -43.60
C SER A 19 -5.76 57.60 -43.10
N THR A 20 -6.86 57.77 -42.36
CA THR A 20 -7.07 58.88 -41.42
C THR A 20 -7.55 58.34 -40.08
N SER A 21 -7.13 58.98 -38.99
CA SER A 21 -7.38 58.56 -37.61
C SER A 21 -8.48 59.38 -36.94
N LEU A 22 -9.26 58.72 -36.07
CA LEU A 22 -10.17 59.37 -35.13
C LEU A 22 -10.00 58.75 -33.73
N PRO A 23 -10.28 59.52 -32.65
CA PRO A 23 -9.70 59.25 -31.33
C PRO A 23 -10.43 58.18 -30.52
N THR A 24 -9.66 57.48 -29.68
CA THR A 24 -10.15 56.53 -28.68
C THR A 24 -10.86 57.23 -27.52
N TYR A 25 -12.09 56.85 -27.23
CA TYR A 25 -12.72 57.08 -25.92
C TYR A 25 -12.73 55.78 -25.11
N SER A 26 -12.00 55.79 -23.99
CA SER A 26 -11.78 54.61 -23.16
C SER A 26 -12.97 54.33 -22.25
N TYR A 27 -13.75 53.29 -22.57
CA TYR A 27 -14.53 52.57 -21.55
C TYR A 27 -13.78 51.30 -21.17
N ALA A 28 -12.94 51.41 -20.14
CA ALA A 28 -12.34 50.25 -19.48
C ALA A 28 -13.40 49.57 -18.62
N ALA A 29 -14.23 48.74 -19.26
CA ALA A 29 -14.76 47.57 -18.58
C ALA A 29 -13.61 46.57 -18.50
N ASP A 30 -13.11 46.30 -17.29
CA ASP A 30 -12.15 45.22 -17.08
C ASP A 30 -12.79 43.91 -17.54
N ALA A 31 -12.34 43.40 -18.69
CA ALA A 31 -12.63 42.03 -19.08
C ALA A 31 -12.08 41.14 -17.96
N PRO A 32 -12.91 40.29 -17.32
CA PRO A 32 -12.44 39.48 -16.20
C PRO A 32 -11.26 38.65 -16.67
N ALA A 33 -10.12 38.83 -16.00
CA ALA A 33 -8.88 38.14 -16.37
C ALA A 33 -9.15 36.64 -16.51
N PRO A 34 -8.63 35.98 -17.57
CA PRO A 34 -9.00 34.61 -17.89
C PRO A 34 -8.76 33.71 -16.68
N MET A 35 -9.86 33.21 -16.09
CA MET A 35 -9.81 32.48 -14.83
C MET A 35 -8.88 31.27 -14.97
N SER A 36 -7.86 31.20 -14.11
CA SER A 36 -6.89 30.10 -14.13
C SER A 36 -7.62 28.76 -13.97
N MET A 37 -7.52 27.91 -14.98
CA MET A 37 -8.01 26.53 -14.90
C MET A 37 -7.16 25.71 -13.93
N THR A 38 -5.87 26.02 -13.81
CA THR A 38 -4.99 25.44 -12.79
C THR A 38 -5.40 25.93 -11.40
N PRO A 39 -5.68 25.04 -10.44
CA PRO A 39 -5.83 25.41 -9.03
C PRO A 39 -4.57 26.09 -8.48
N PRO A 40 -4.68 26.93 -7.44
CA PRO A 40 -3.51 27.46 -6.74
C PRO A 40 -2.66 26.33 -6.13
N GLU A 41 -1.36 26.55 -6.01
CA GLU A 41 -0.48 25.59 -5.35
C GLU A 41 -0.79 25.50 -3.85
N ASP A 42 -0.97 24.27 -3.36
CA ASP A 42 -1.29 23.97 -1.97
C ASP A 42 -0.46 22.74 -1.54
N PRO A 43 0.36 22.85 -0.47
CA PRO A 43 1.27 21.78 -0.04
C PRO A 43 0.55 20.54 0.53
N ASN A 44 -0.75 20.62 0.79
CA ASN A 44 -1.57 19.49 1.25
C ASN A 44 -2.07 18.61 0.09
N VAL A 45 -1.88 19.04 -1.17
CA VAL A 45 -2.26 18.28 -2.37
C VAL A 45 -1.12 17.35 -2.78
N ILE A 46 -1.41 16.05 -2.85
CA ILE A 46 -0.44 15.06 -3.34
C ILE A 46 -0.39 15.13 -4.87
N LYS A 47 0.75 15.63 -5.37
CA LYS A 47 1.16 15.53 -6.77
C LYS A 47 1.61 14.10 -7.09
N ASP A 48 1.34 13.63 -8.31
CA ASP A 48 1.89 12.37 -8.84
C ASP A 48 3.37 12.49 -9.21
N ALA A 49 4.04 11.37 -9.48
CA ALA A 49 5.48 11.36 -9.75
C ALA A 49 5.88 12.22 -10.98
N ARG A 50 5.06 12.25 -12.04
CA ARG A 50 5.32 13.06 -13.25
C ARG A 50 5.15 14.55 -12.96
N SER A 51 4.11 14.92 -12.20
CA SER A 51 3.90 16.31 -11.78
C SER A 51 4.99 16.83 -10.83
N ILE A 52 5.52 15.99 -9.94
CA ILE A 52 6.68 16.34 -9.11
C ILE A 52 7.90 16.57 -10.01
N LEU A 53 8.21 15.63 -10.91
CA LEU A 53 9.40 15.68 -11.76
C LEU A 53 9.37 16.83 -12.77
N ARG A 54 8.20 17.18 -13.32
CA ARG A 54 8.04 18.39 -14.16
C ARG A 54 8.38 19.68 -13.40
N GLY A 55 8.10 19.74 -12.10
CA GLY A 55 8.48 20.87 -11.24
C GLY A 55 10.00 21.00 -10.99
N ILE A 56 10.80 20.00 -11.37
CA ILE A 56 12.26 19.96 -11.21
C ILE A 56 12.98 19.54 -12.50
N GLU A 57 12.48 19.95 -13.68
CA GLU A 57 13.19 19.70 -14.94
C GLU A 57 14.58 20.37 -14.95
N PRO A 58 15.67 19.64 -15.28
CA PRO A 58 16.99 20.23 -15.34
C PRO A 58 17.10 21.27 -16.46
N THR A 59 17.91 22.31 -16.21
CA THR A 59 18.25 23.33 -17.22
C THR A 59 19.09 22.79 -18.37
N THR A 60 19.80 21.67 -18.17
CA THR A 60 20.53 20.95 -19.23
C THR A 60 19.58 20.19 -20.17
N SER A 61 20.05 19.93 -21.39
CA SER A 61 19.32 19.18 -22.43
C SER A 61 19.73 17.70 -22.46
N ASN A 62 18.95 16.88 -23.18
CA ASN A 62 19.18 15.43 -23.34
C ASN A 62 19.19 14.65 -22.00
N ASN A 63 18.24 14.96 -21.13
CA ASN A 63 17.83 14.12 -20.00
C ASN A 63 16.52 13.40 -20.33
N ALA A 64 16.21 12.33 -19.60
CA ALA A 64 14.94 11.62 -19.67
C ALA A 64 14.32 11.46 -18.28
N MET A 65 12.99 11.57 -18.19
CA MET A 65 12.25 11.45 -16.92
C MET A 65 11.97 9.98 -16.61
N VAL A 66 12.89 9.30 -15.92
CA VAL A 66 12.66 7.89 -15.55
C VAL A 66 11.96 7.82 -14.20
N TYR A 67 10.80 7.17 -14.14
CA TYR A 67 10.06 6.96 -12.89
C TYR A 67 9.18 5.70 -12.91
N PHE A 68 8.87 5.21 -11.72
CA PHE A 68 8.03 4.05 -11.43
C PHE A 68 6.85 4.48 -10.55
N ASP A 69 5.64 4.45 -11.11
CA ASP A 69 4.40 4.95 -10.50
C ASP A 69 3.21 4.28 -11.20
N GLN A 70 2.11 4.05 -10.47
CA GLN A 70 0.87 3.47 -11.01
C GLN A 70 -0.32 4.40 -10.76
N ASN A 71 -0.20 5.63 -11.24
CA ASN A 71 -1.21 6.67 -11.05
C ASN A 71 -2.57 6.27 -11.65
N GLN A 72 -3.66 6.50 -10.91
CA GLN A 72 -5.02 6.16 -11.33
C GLN A 72 -5.89 7.41 -11.27
N VAL A 73 -6.27 7.90 -12.43
CA VAL A 73 -7.02 9.15 -12.65
C VAL A 73 -8.11 8.92 -13.69
N ASN A 74 -9.15 9.75 -13.70
CA ASN A 74 -10.10 9.87 -14.82
C ASN A 74 -10.78 8.56 -15.29
N PHE A 75 -10.98 7.59 -14.39
CA PHE A 75 -11.71 6.35 -14.68
C PHE A 75 -13.16 6.64 -15.07
N LYS A 76 -13.54 6.28 -16.30
CA LYS A 76 -14.85 6.50 -16.93
C LYS A 76 -15.30 5.24 -17.66
N SER A 77 -16.61 5.02 -17.73
CA SER A 77 -17.22 3.90 -18.43
C SER A 77 -17.38 4.21 -19.92
N PHE A 78 -16.77 3.40 -20.78
CA PHE A 78 -16.93 3.52 -22.24
C PHE A 78 -16.62 2.18 -22.96
N ILE A 79 -17.02 2.13 -24.23
CA ILE A 79 -16.64 1.07 -25.17
C ILE A 79 -15.81 1.72 -26.28
N SER A 80 -14.72 1.08 -26.70
CA SER A 80 -13.87 1.46 -27.82
C SER A 80 -13.86 0.33 -28.86
N LEU A 81 -14.02 0.65 -30.14
CA LEU A 81 -13.77 -0.28 -31.24
C LEU A 81 -12.73 0.31 -32.19
N GLU A 82 -11.77 -0.52 -32.61
CA GLU A 82 -10.59 -0.06 -33.38
C GLU A 82 -10.36 -0.96 -34.60
N GLN A 83 -10.08 -0.37 -35.76
CA GLN A 83 -9.92 -1.07 -37.06
C GLN A 83 -8.58 -1.81 -37.23
N HIS A 84 -7.89 -2.13 -36.14
CA HIS A 84 -6.59 -2.78 -36.14
C HIS A 84 -6.50 -3.86 -35.07
N GLY A 85 -5.79 -4.96 -35.38
CA GLY A 85 -5.52 -6.03 -34.42
C GLY A 85 -4.44 -5.66 -33.40
N ALA A 86 -4.30 -6.46 -32.35
CA ALA A 86 -3.33 -6.23 -31.28
C ALA A 86 -1.90 -5.97 -31.79
N GLY A 87 -1.26 -4.92 -31.25
CA GLY A 87 0.11 -4.53 -31.58
C GLY A 87 0.28 -3.74 -32.90
N GLN A 88 -0.80 -3.48 -33.63
CA GLN A 88 -0.83 -2.54 -34.76
C GLN A 88 -1.17 -1.12 -34.28
N THR A 89 -1.06 -0.12 -35.17
CA THR A 89 -1.49 1.26 -34.92
C THR A 89 -2.11 1.89 -36.16
N GLY A 90 -3.08 2.80 -35.97
CA GLY A 90 -3.82 3.47 -37.05
C GLY A 90 -5.20 2.86 -37.33
N GLY A 91 -5.89 3.34 -38.37
CA GLY A 91 -7.30 3.01 -38.63
C GLY A 91 -8.30 3.83 -37.80
N GLU A 92 -9.60 3.65 -38.06
CA GLU A 92 -10.66 4.34 -37.31
C GLU A 92 -10.78 3.79 -35.87
N LYS A 93 -11.16 4.69 -34.96
CA LYS A 93 -11.47 4.41 -33.55
C LYS A 93 -12.82 5.03 -33.20
N ILE A 94 -13.79 4.19 -32.86
CA ILE A 94 -15.11 4.61 -32.36
C ILE A 94 -15.12 4.48 -30.84
N ILE A 95 -15.61 5.51 -30.15
CA ILE A 95 -15.86 5.50 -28.70
C ILE A 95 -17.36 5.72 -28.47
N CYS A 96 -17.96 4.89 -27.62
CA CYS A 96 -19.38 4.97 -27.23
C CYS A 96 -19.53 4.97 -25.71
N LEU A 97 -20.57 5.66 -25.21
CA LEU A 97 -20.84 5.78 -23.78
C LEU A 97 -21.73 4.66 -23.22
N THR A 98 -22.39 3.88 -24.09
CA THR A 98 -23.20 2.69 -23.73
C THR A 98 -23.13 1.63 -24.83
N PRO A 99 -23.45 0.34 -24.53
CA PRO A 99 -23.58 -0.71 -25.54
C PRO A 99 -24.67 -0.45 -26.61
N GLN A 100 -25.61 0.45 -26.34
CA GLN A 100 -26.75 0.76 -27.20
C GLN A 100 -26.53 1.98 -28.12
N ASP A 101 -25.33 2.59 -28.11
CA ASP A 101 -24.97 3.62 -29.09
C ASP A 101 -25.01 3.02 -30.51
N PRO A 102 -25.83 3.56 -31.44
CA PRO A 102 -25.94 3.04 -32.79
C PRO A 102 -24.61 2.89 -33.53
N LYS A 103 -23.62 3.75 -33.23
CA LYS A 103 -22.28 3.67 -33.83
C LYS A 103 -21.57 2.38 -33.44
N CYS A 104 -21.62 2.01 -32.17
CA CYS A 104 -21.05 0.75 -31.70
C CYS A 104 -21.85 -0.46 -32.20
N VAL A 105 -23.18 -0.38 -32.23
CA VAL A 105 -24.03 -1.48 -32.76
C VAL A 105 -23.68 -1.77 -34.23
N SER A 106 -23.45 -0.75 -35.05
CA SER A 106 -22.96 -0.93 -36.44
C SER A 106 -21.52 -1.42 -36.52
N ALA A 107 -20.60 -0.84 -35.74
CA ALA A 107 -19.17 -1.19 -35.77
C ALA A 107 -18.89 -2.63 -35.28
N LEU A 108 -19.71 -3.17 -34.38
CA LEU A 108 -19.64 -4.57 -33.95
C LEU A 108 -19.93 -5.56 -35.08
N ALA A 109 -20.76 -5.18 -36.05
CA ALA A 109 -21.18 -6.01 -37.18
C ALA A 109 -20.24 -5.91 -38.39
N ASP A 110 -19.61 -4.75 -38.61
CA ASP A 110 -18.54 -4.57 -39.61
C ASP A 110 -17.31 -5.42 -39.22
N SER A 111 -16.74 -6.18 -40.16
CA SER A 111 -15.58 -7.03 -39.96
C SER A 111 -14.23 -6.27 -39.91
N SER A 112 -14.20 -4.99 -40.26
CA SER A 112 -12.97 -4.16 -40.24
C SER A 112 -12.42 -3.95 -38.81
N TYR A 113 -13.31 -3.81 -37.83
CA TYR A 113 -13.03 -3.56 -36.43
C TYR A 113 -12.42 -4.80 -35.75
N GLN A 114 -11.11 -4.85 -35.56
CA GLN A 114 -10.41 -6.05 -35.05
C GLN A 114 -10.20 -6.06 -33.53
N GLN A 115 -10.53 -4.96 -32.85
CA GLN A 115 -10.43 -4.85 -31.40
C GLN A 115 -11.67 -4.20 -30.79
N ILE A 116 -12.15 -4.76 -29.67
CA ILE A 116 -13.08 -4.11 -28.74
C ILE A 116 -12.36 -3.96 -27.40
N LYS A 117 -12.42 -2.78 -26.81
CA LYS A 117 -12.18 -2.57 -25.38
C LYS A 117 -13.49 -2.16 -24.71
N TYR A 118 -13.78 -2.70 -23.53
CA TYR A 118 -14.65 -2.00 -22.58
C TYR A 118 -13.88 -1.59 -21.33
N ASP A 119 -14.21 -0.41 -20.83
CA ASP A 119 -13.84 0.12 -19.53
C ASP A 119 -15.14 0.35 -18.75
N VAL A 120 -15.23 -0.23 -17.55
CA VAL A 120 -16.44 -0.30 -16.70
C VAL A 120 -16.11 0.35 -15.37
N ALA A 121 -16.47 1.63 -15.19
CA ALA A 121 -16.21 2.35 -13.95
C ALA A 121 -17.21 1.93 -12.86
N MET A 122 -16.69 1.64 -11.67
CA MET A 122 -17.45 1.09 -10.55
C MET A 122 -18.08 2.21 -9.72
N GLY A 123 -19.41 2.28 -9.74
CA GLY A 123 -20.20 3.18 -8.89
C GLY A 123 -20.76 2.51 -7.64
N SER A 124 -21.76 3.13 -7.00
CA SER A 124 -22.47 2.52 -5.87
C SER A 124 -23.41 1.40 -6.33
N CYS A 125 -23.37 0.24 -5.67
CA CYS A 125 -24.33 -0.85 -5.94
C CYS A 125 -25.78 -0.45 -5.59
N ASP A 126 -25.98 0.52 -4.70
CA ASP A 126 -27.30 1.07 -4.37
C ASP A 126 -27.86 1.92 -5.52
N ALA A 127 -26.99 2.50 -6.34
CA ALA A 127 -27.37 3.31 -7.52
C ALA A 127 -27.54 2.47 -8.79
N ARG A 128 -26.81 1.36 -8.93
CA ARG A 128 -26.98 0.41 -10.03
C ARG A 128 -26.78 -1.03 -9.57
N GLN A 129 -27.89 -1.74 -9.40
CA GLN A 129 -27.89 -3.09 -8.81
C GLN A 129 -27.35 -4.19 -9.74
N ILE A 130 -27.29 -3.98 -11.05
CA ILE A 130 -26.85 -4.97 -12.05
C ILE A 130 -25.53 -4.53 -12.69
N ALA A 131 -24.52 -4.24 -11.87
CA ALA A 131 -23.22 -3.71 -12.30
C ALA A 131 -22.04 -4.27 -11.50
N ALA A 132 -20.82 -4.03 -12.01
CA ALA A 132 -19.60 -4.03 -11.21
C ALA A 132 -19.58 -2.74 -10.37
N CYS A 133 -19.53 -2.87 -9.04
CA CYS A 133 -19.87 -1.76 -8.15
C CYS A 133 -19.24 -1.90 -6.76
N ILE A 134 -19.14 -0.78 -6.05
CA ILE A 134 -18.78 -0.72 -4.63
C ILE A 134 -20.06 -0.91 -3.81
N LYS A 135 -20.09 -1.96 -2.97
CA LYS A 135 -21.24 -2.33 -2.13
C LYS A 135 -21.15 -1.69 -0.75
N THR A 136 -19.97 -1.70 -0.13
CA THR A 136 -19.68 -0.85 1.04
C THR A 136 -18.23 -0.37 1.06
N LEU A 137 -18.03 0.87 1.50
CA LEU A 137 -16.80 1.33 2.15
C LEU A 137 -17.10 1.50 3.65
N SER A 138 -16.17 1.13 4.52
CA SER A 138 -16.22 1.45 5.95
C SER A 138 -14.84 1.76 6.52
N LEU A 139 -14.77 2.70 7.46
CA LEU A 139 -13.62 2.88 8.35
C LEU A 139 -13.74 1.89 9.52
N VAL A 140 -12.75 1.02 9.69
CA VAL A 140 -12.64 0.09 10.82
C VAL A 140 -11.97 0.79 11.99
N LYS A 141 -12.56 0.66 13.17
CA LYS A 141 -12.11 1.30 14.40
C LYS A 141 -11.23 0.41 15.27
N GLU A 142 -10.55 1.03 16.22
CA GLU A 142 -9.61 0.38 17.12
C GLU A 142 -10.23 -0.69 18.03
N ASP A 143 -11.54 -0.64 18.27
CA ASP A 143 -12.32 -1.66 18.97
C ASP A 143 -12.82 -2.79 18.05
N GLY A 144 -12.79 -2.59 16.73
CA GLY A 144 -13.32 -3.47 15.69
C GLY A 144 -14.70 -3.07 15.16
N THR A 145 -15.30 -1.98 15.64
CA THR A 145 -16.53 -1.41 15.05
C THR A 145 -16.24 -0.82 13.67
N LYS A 146 -17.28 -0.57 12.87
CA LYS A 146 -17.16 -0.07 11.49
C LYS A 146 -18.10 1.10 11.25
N ILE A 147 -17.54 2.24 10.85
CA ILE A 147 -18.31 3.40 10.38
C ILE A 147 -18.50 3.23 8.87
N LYS A 148 -19.71 2.88 8.43
CA LYS A 148 -20.06 2.79 7.00
C LYS A 148 -19.99 4.19 6.37
N ALA A 149 -19.37 4.29 5.20
CA ALA A 149 -19.37 5.51 4.41
C ALA A 149 -20.72 5.73 3.70
N GLN A 150 -21.15 6.99 3.60
CA GLN A 150 -22.28 7.40 2.77
C GLN A 150 -21.80 7.63 1.34
N ALA A 151 -22.46 7.05 0.34
CA ALA A 151 -22.31 7.48 -1.05
C ALA A 151 -23.00 8.85 -1.21
N VAL A 152 -22.23 9.90 -1.54
CA VAL A 152 -22.72 11.30 -1.52
C VAL A 152 -23.06 11.81 -2.91
N GLN A 153 -22.15 11.62 -3.87
CA GLN A 153 -22.25 12.21 -5.21
C GLN A 153 -21.56 11.30 -6.21
N ARG A 154 -22.21 11.08 -7.36
CA ARG A 154 -21.61 10.49 -8.56
C ARG A 154 -20.80 11.53 -9.33
N ILE A 155 -19.68 11.12 -9.90
CA ILE A 155 -18.82 11.91 -10.78
C ILE A 155 -18.94 11.38 -12.22
N TYR A 156 -18.67 12.24 -13.21
CA TYR A 156 -18.77 11.94 -14.64
C TYR A 156 -20.18 11.54 -15.10
N SER A 157 -21.21 12.20 -14.54
CA SER A 157 -22.61 11.91 -14.89
C SER A 157 -22.92 12.03 -16.38
N LYS A 158 -22.20 12.89 -17.12
CA LYS A 158 -22.37 13.11 -18.57
C LYS A 158 -21.43 12.23 -19.39
N THR A 159 -20.15 12.12 -19.01
CA THR A 159 -19.14 11.37 -19.79
C THR A 159 -18.94 9.91 -19.37
N SER A 160 -19.70 9.43 -18.38
CA SER A 160 -19.72 8.04 -17.91
C SER A 160 -21.14 7.65 -17.43
N PRO A 161 -22.17 7.66 -18.30
CA PRO A 161 -23.58 7.47 -17.92
C PRO A 161 -23.91 6.05 -17.41
N GLY A 162 -23.10 5.05 -17.80
CA GLY A 162 -23.25 3.67 -17.34
C GLY A 162 -24.43 2.91 -17.97
N TRP A 163 -24.49 1.61 -17.70
CA TRP A 163 -25.44 0.67 -18.30
C TRP A 163 -25.59 -0.56 -17.40
N ASP A 164 -26.71 -1.27 -17.52
CA ASP A 164 -26.93 -2.52 -16.78
C ASP A 164 -26.28 -3.71 -17.51
N SER A 165 -25.90 -4.74 -16.73
CA SER A 165 -25.11 -5.85 -17.25
C SER A 165 -25.88 -6.74 -18.23
N THR A 166 -25.21 -7.08 -19.33
CA THR A 166 -25.57 -8.21 -20.21
C THR A 166 -24.55 -9.33 -20.12
N PHE A 167 -23.60 -9.26 -19.18
CA PHE A 167 -22.48 -10.19 -19.08
C PHE A 167 -22.92 -11.60 -18.64
N ASN A 168 -22.48 -12.60 -19.40
CA ASN A 168 -22.60 -14.01 -19.08
C ASN A 168 -21.20 -14.62 -18.88
N ALA A 169 -20.89 -15.06 -17.66
CA ALA A 169 -19.58 -15.62 -17.32
C ALA A 169 -19.32 -17.00 -17.93
N LYS A 170 -20.37 -17.80 -18.18
CA LYS A 170 -20.24 -19.15 -18.77
C LYS A 170 -19.82 -19.10 -20.23
N THR A 171 -20.27 -18.09 -20.97
CA THR A 171 -19.91 -17.85 -22.37
C THR A 171 -18.83 -16.78 -22.54
N ASN A 172 -18.52 -16.00 -21.50
CA ASN A 172 -17.64 -14.84 -21.54
C ASN A 172 -18.10 -13.79 -22.60
N THR A 173 -19.41 -13.61 -22.74
CA THR A 173 -20.03 -12.68 -23.71
C THR A 173 -20.87 -11.60 -23.01
N GLY A 174 -21.21 -10.54 -23.75
CA GLY A 174 -21.93 -9.38 -23.21
C GLY A 174 -21.03 -8.42 -22.42
N TYR A 175 -21.64 -7.36 -21.89
CA TYR A 175 -20.94 -6.27 -21.21
C TYR A 175 -21.23 -6.30 -19.71
N PRO A 176 -20.20 -6.27 -18.83
CA PRO A 176 -20.41 -6.04 -17.41
C PRO A 176 -21.07 -4.69 -17.22
N GLY A 177 -22.09 -4.62 -16.37
CA GLY A 177 -22.78 -3.36 -16.07
C GLY A 177 -21.85 -2.35 -15.39
N ALA A 178 -22.03 -1.08 -15.71
CA ALA A 178 -21.11 0.02 -15.41
C ALA A 178 -21.87 1.25 -14.89
N ASP A 179 -21.18 2.13 -14.17
CA ASP A 179 -21.75 3.40 -13.67
C ASP A 179 -20.76 4.56 -13.90
N GLY A 180 -20.56 5.44 -12.91
CA GLY A 180 -19.40 6.33 -12.82
C GLY A 180 -18.80 6.24 -11.42
N PRO A 181 -17.63 6.83 -11.15
CA PRO A 181 -17.06 6.91 -9.80
C PRO A 181 -17.95 7.70 -8.83
N TRP A 182 -17.78 7.47 -7.52
CA TRP A 182 -18.54 8.17 -6.48
C TRP A 182 -17.64 8.75 -5.38
N LEU A 183 -18.08 9.85 -4.78
CA LEU A 183 -17.62 10.32 -3.48
C LEU A 183 -18.28 9.53 -2.35
N TRP A 184 -17.46 9.04 -1.43
CA TRP A 184 -17.85 8.31 -0.23
C TRP A 184 -17.43 9.11 1.00
N ARG A 185 -18.39 9.59 1.79
CA ARG A 185 -18.15 10.38 3.00
C ARG A 185 -18.11 9.47 4.21
N ILE A 186 -17.04 9.57 4.99
CA ILE A 186 -16.95 8.98 6.34
C ILE A 186 -17.04 10.13 7.34
N THR A 187 -18.04 10.08 8.21
CA THR A 187 -18.21 11.05 9.32
C THR A 187 -17.88 10.36 10.64
N ASP A 188 -16.91 10.90 11.36
CA ASP A 188 -16.27 10.29 12.52
C ASP A 188 -15.93 11.35 13.56
N GLY A 189 -16.42 11.21 14.79
CA GLY A 189 -16.21 12.21 15.85
C GLY A 189 -16.69 13.64 15.50
N GLY A 190 -17.63 13.77 14.55
CA GLY A 190 -18.08 15.05 13.98
C GLY A 190 -17.26 15.55 12.78
N LYS A 191 -16.09 14.97 12.50
CA LYS A 191 -15.29 15.28 11.30
C LYS A 191 -15.78 14.46 10.11
N SER A 192 -16.08 15.11 8.98
CA SER A 192 -16.32 14.44 7.70
C SER A 192 -15.09 14.47 6.82
N THR A 193 -14.77 13.35 6.16
CA THR A 193 -13.77 13.27 5.08
C THR A 193 -14.40 12.61 3.87
N ASP A 194 -14.22 13.21 2.69
CA ASP A 194 -14.67 12.65 1.42
C ASP A 194 -13.56 11.82 0.77
N TYR A 195 -13.92 10.64 0.30
CA TYR A 195 -13.04 9.72 -0.42
C TYR A 195 -13.60 9.46 -1.82
N LEU A 196 -12.80 9.73 -2.85
CA LEU A 196 -13.10 9.29 -4.20
C LEU A 196 -12.56 7.87 -4.38
N ILE A 197 -13.45 6.92 -4.66
CA ILE A 197 -13.07 5.57 -5.08
C ILE A 197 -13.05 5.54 -6.59
N LEU A 198 -11.88 5.25 -7.17
CA LEU A 198 -11.70 5.01 -8.59
C LEU A 198 -11.56 3.50 -8.79
N GLY A 199 -12.65 2.82 -9.12
CA GLY A 199 -12.68 1.42 -9.55
C GLY A 199 -12.96 1.31 -11.05
N LEU A 200 -12.23 0.45 -11.74
CA LEU A 200 -12.38 0.16 -13.16
C LEU A 200 -12.22 -1.34 -13.41
N VAL A 201 -13.18 -1.94 -14.11
CA VAL A 201 -13.04 -3.26 -14.72
C VAL A 201 -12.81 -3.05 -16.21
N SER A 202 -11.70 -3.56 -16.74
CA SER A 202 -11.33 -3.42 -18.14
C SER A 202 -11.20 -4.79 -18.78
N ALA A 203 -11.65 -4.94 -20.02
CA ALA A 203 -11.29 -6.10 -20.83
C ALA A 203 -11.07 -5.71 -22.30
N LEU A 204 -10.13 -6.42 -22.92
CA LEU A 204 -9.76 -6.30 -24.31
C LEU A 204 -10.12 -7.60 -25.03
N PHE A 205 -10.78 -7.47 -26.18
CA PHE A 205 -11.14 -8.57 -27.05
C PHE A 205 -10.55 -8.29 -28.43
N ASN A 206 -9.87 -9.27 -29.01
CA ASN A 206 -9.38 -9.20 -30.38
C ASN A 206 -10.19 -10.16 -31.26
N ARG A 207 -10.31 -9.82 -32.54
CA ARG A 207 -10.91 -10.64 -33.59
C ARG A 207 -9.90 -10.81 -34.71
N SER A 208 -9.64 -12.06 -35.09
CA SER A 208 -8.74 -12.36 -36.21
C SER A 208 -9.34 -11.85 -37.53
N VAL A 209 -8.50 -11.38 -38.45
CA VAL A 209 -8.93 -10.92 -39.77
C VAL A 209 -9.76 -12.01 -40.46
N GLY A 210 -11.01 -11.70 -40.81
CA GLY A 210 -11.92 -12.63 -41.48
C GLY A 210 -12.69 -13.60 -40.58
N THR A 211 -12.53 -13.55 -39.24
CA THR A 211 -13.41 -14.30 -38.32
C THR A 211 -14.53 -13.42 -37.77
N SER A 212 -15.55 -14.04 -37.18
CA SER A 212 -16.64 -13.37 -36.45
C SER A 212 -16.50 -13.49 -34.92
N THR A 213 -15.54 -14.27 -34.44
CA THR A 213 -15.33 -14.61 -33.03
C THR A 213 -14.46 -13.58 -32.31
N TRP A 214 -14.78 -13.31 -31.05
CA TRP A 214 -14.08 -12.35 -30.19
C TRP A 214 -13.36 -13.05 -29.04
N ASP A 215 -12.03 -13.09 -29.11
CA ASP A 215 -11.18 -13.73 -28.13
C ASP A 215 -10.68 -12.70 -27.10
N ALA A 216 -11.01 -12.91 -25.83
CA ALA A 216 -10.63 -12.02 -24.74
C ALA A 216 -9.14 -12.17 -24.41
N SER A 217 -8.35 -11.15 -24.75
CA SER A 217 -6.89 -11.11 -24.63
C SER A 217 -6.42 -10.54 -23.29
N GLU A 218 -7.10 -9.51 -22.77
CA GLU A 218 -6.77 -8.87 -21.50
C GLU A 218 -8.01 -8.71 -20.63
N LYS A 219 -7.84 -8.88 -19.32
CA LYS A 219 -8.90 -8.80 -18.30
C LYS A 219 -8.26 -8.23 -17.04
N SER A 220 -8.71 -7.07 -16.56
CA SER A 220 -8.11 -6.44 -15.37
C SER A 220 -9.13 -5.68 -14.51
N LEU A 221 -8.86 -5.70 -13.21
CA LEU A 221 -9.41 -4.77 -12.22
C LEU A 221 -8.32 -3.72 -11.93
N ARG A 222 -8.71 -2.46 -11.80
CA ARG A 222 -7.89 -1.38 -11.24
C ARG A 222 -8.72 -0.65 -10.20
N LEU A 223 -8.21 -0.48 -8.98
CA LEU A 223 -8.99 0.07 -7.88
C LEU A 223 -8.10 0.89 -6.93
N SER A 224 -8.48 2.13 -6.67
CA SER A 224 -7.83 3.00 -5.69
C SER A 224 -8.85 3.74 -4.83
N ILE A 225 -8.50 3.96 -3.56
CA ILE A 225 -9.21 4.88 -2.66
C ILE A 225 -8.32 6.12 -2.51
N TYR A 226 -8.89 7.31 -2.69
CA TYR A 226 -8.19 8.58 -2.48
C TYR A 226 -9.02 9.51 -1.58
N PRO A 227 -8.48 10.01 -0.45
CA PRO A 227 -9.09 11.14 0.23
C PRO A 227 -8.94 12.38 -0.66
N VAL A 228 -10.01 13.17 -0.76
CA VAL A 228 -10.06 14.33 -1.67
C VAL A 228 -10.59 15.59 -0.98
N LYS A 229 -10.19 16.73 -1.51
CA LYS A 229 -10.89 18.01 -1.32
C LYS A 229 -11.44 18.51 -2.66
N LYS A 230 -12.45 19.38 -2.60
CA LYS A 230 -12.99 20.08 -3.77
C LYS A 230 -12.24 21.40 -4.01
N PHE A 231 -12.05 21.77 -5.26
CA PHE A 231 -11.70 23.12 -5.71
C PHE A 231 -12.69 23.52 -6.80
N GLU A 232 -13.45 24.59 -6.59
CA GLU A 232 -14.59 24.97 -7.44
C GLU A 232 -14.17 26.07 -8.43
N ASN A 233 -14.47 25.86 -9.72
CA ASN A 233 -14.30 26.84 -10.79
C ASN A 233 -15.37 26.56 -11.86
N PRO A 234 -16.25 27.52 -12.20
CA PRO A 234 -17.36 27.30 -13.13
C PRO A 234 -16.95 26.91 -14.56
N ALA A 235 -15.67 27.12 -14.93
CA ALA A 235 -15.15 26.71 -16.24
C ALA A 235 -14.81 25.21 -16.34
N TYR A 236 -14.79 24.46 -15.23
CA TYR A 236 -14.54 23.02 -15.25
C TYR A 236 -15.68 22.22 -15.90
N VAL A 237 -15.31 21.29 -16.78
CA VAL A 237 -16.23 20.43 -17.53
C VAL A 237 -16.12 18.97 -17.09
N ASP A 238 -17.26 18.26 -17.09
CA ASP A 238 -17.37 16.83 -16.80
C ASP A 238 -16.37 16.04 -17.67
N GLY A 239 -15.44 15.33 -17.02
CA GLY A 239 -14.47 14.48 -17.68
C GLY A 239 -13.22 15.19 -18.22
N GLY A 240 -13.01 16.46 -17.89
CA GLY A 240 -11.82 17.26 -18.22
C GLY A 240 -10.51 16.74 -17.58
N SER A 241 -9.37 17.33 -17.97
CA SER A 241 -8.03 16.83 -17.62
C SER A 241 -7.11 17.94 -17.12
N GLU A 242 -7.40 18.42 -15.91
CA GLU A 242 -6.72 19.57 -15.28
C GLU A 242 -5.54 19.15 -14.39
N THR A 243 -4.51 20.00 -14.32
CA THR A 243 -3.30 19.71 -13.51
C THR A 243 -3.63 19.72 -12.01
N ALA A 244 -3.05 18.77 -11.27
CA ALA A 244 -3.33 18.50 -9.85
C ALA A 244 -4.78 18.05 -9.52
N CYS A 245 -5.60 17.76 -10.53
CA CYS A 245 -6.93 17.18 -10.35
C CYS A 245 -6.90 15.65 -10.60
N LEU A 246 -7.38 14.88 -9.62
CA LEU A 246 -7.61 13.43 -9.70
C LEU A 246 -8.83 13.10 -10.56
N ALA A 247 -9.81 14.00 -10.53
CA ALA A 247 -11.03 13.96 -11.32
C ALA A 247 -11.56 15.40 -11.53
N VAL A 248 -12.28 15.62 -12.63
CA VAL A 248 -12.92 16.91 -12.96
C VAL A 248 -14.38 16.70 -13.34
N ASP A 249 -15.28 17.30 -12.58
CA ASP A 249 -16.73 17.32 -12.85
C ASP A 249 -17.17 18.74 -13.23
N THR A 250 -18.43 18.90 -13.62
CA THR A 250 -19.00 20.21 -13.95
C THR A 250 -18.84 21.18 -12.77
N GLY A 251 -18.03 22.22 -12.94
CA GLY A 251 -17.77 23.24 -11.93
C GLY A 251 -16.74 22.87 -10.83
N VAL A 252 -16.17 21.66 -10.80
CA VAL A 252 -15.32 21.21 -9.68
C VAL A 252 -14.18 20.27 -10.05
N CYS A 253 -12.98 20.61 -9.58
CA CYS A 253 -11.80 19.76 -9.53
C CYS A 253 -11.74 19.01 -8.19
N TYR A 254 -11.45 17.72 -8.22
CA TYR A 254 -11.18 16.91 -7.04
C TYR A 254 -9.67 16.73 -6.88
N GLN A 255 -9.08 17.29 -5.83
CA GLN A 255 -7.64 17.21 -5.56
C GLN A 255 -7.35 16.10 -4.54
N ARG A 256 -6.39 15.21 -4.85
CA ARG A 256 -5.91 14.19 -3.91
C ARG A 256 -5.20 14.85 -2.73
N ILE A 257 -5.57 14.50 -1.51
CA ILE A 257 -4.86 14.90 -0.29
C ILE A 257 -4.19 13.69 0.37
N ALA A 258 -3.47 13.91 1.47
CA ALA A 258 -2.92 12.81 2.27
C ALA A 258 -4.00 12.03 3.02
N PHE A 259 -3.79 10.72 3.19
CA PHE A 259 -4.52 9.94 4.20
C PHE A 259 -4.16 10.44 5.60
N ALA A 260 -5.14 10.47 6.50
CA ALA A 260 -4.85 10.58 7.93
C ALA A 260 -4.09 9.31 8.41
N PRO A 261 -3.26 9.41 9.45
CA PRO A 261 -2.58 8.24 10.02
C PRO A 261 -3.60 7.28 10.66
N ASN A 262 -3.19 6.01 10.81
CA ASN A 262 -3.92 4.96 11.53
C ASN A 262 -5.34 4.66 11.01
N LEU A 263 -5.56 4.82 9.70
CA LEU A 263 -6.80 4.41 9.03
C LEU A 263 -6.75 2.93 8.63
N ARG A 264 -7.86 2.21 8.81
CA ARG A 264 -8.06 0.86 8.27
C ARG A 264 -9.38 0.80 7.53
N PHE A 265 -9.36 0.45 6.25
CA PHE A 265 -10.58 0.36 5.44
C PHE A 265 -11.06 -1.08 5.33
N ALA A 266 -12.37 -1.27 5.44
CA ALA A 266 -13.06 -2.45 4.94
C ALA A 266 -13.83 -2.05 3.68
N LEU A 267 -13.58 -2.76 2.58
CA LEU A 267 -14.21 -2.54 1.30
C LEU A 267 -14.87 -3.84 0.83
N ASP A 268 -16.10 -3.72 0.34
CA ASP A 268 -16.89 -4.79 -0.26
C ASP A 268 -17.23 -4.34 -1.68
N ILE A 269 -16.73 -5.07 -2.70
CA ILE A 269 -16.93 -4.76 -4.11
C ILE A 269 -17.51 -5.96 -4.84
N ARG A 270 -18.42 -5.72 -5.78
CA ARG A 270 -18.90 -6.73 -6.73
C ARG A 270 -18.12 -6.63 -8.02
N ILE A 271 -17.50 -7.74 -8.42
CA ILE A 271 -16.70 -7.88 -9.65
C ILE A 271 -17.25 -9.00 -10.53
N PRO A 272 -17.23 -8.85 -11.87
CA PRO A 272 -17.61 -9.94 -12.77
C PRO A 272 -16.57 -11.06 -12.69
N LYS A 273 -17.01 -12.32 -12.73
CA LYS A 273 -16.17 -13.53 -12.62
C LYS A 273 -15.14 -13.70 -13.74
N VAL A 274 -15.18 -12.83 -14.75
CA VAL A 274 -14.13 -12.63 -15.75
C VAL A 274 -12.80 -12.18 -15.12
N ILE A 275 -12.84 -11.53 -13.96
CA ILE A 275 -11.65 -11.14 -13.18
C ILE A 275 -11.21 -12.33 -12.33
N THR A 276 -10.07 -12.91 -12.68
CA THR A 276 -9.52 -14.11 -12.05
C THR A 276 -8.02 -13.97 -11.74
N GLY A 277 -7.45 -14.95 -11.03
CA GLY A 277 -6.02 -15.01 -10.78
C GLY A 277 -5.57 -14.10 -9.64
N TRP A 278 -4.42 -13.44 -9.79
CA TRP A 278 -3.78 -12.67 -8.73
C TRP A 278 -3.96 -11.17 -8.89
N LEU A 279 -4.07 -10.49 -7.75
CA LEU A 279 -4.06 -9.04 -7.64
C LEU A 279 -2.77 -8.59 -6.94
N ASN A 280 -2.27 -7.40 -7.28
CA ASN A 280 -1.23 -6.70 -6.53
C ASN A 280 -1.75 -5.39 -5.93
N GLY A 281 -1.02 -4.77 -5.01
CA GLY A 281 -1.48 -3.51 -4.43
C GLY A 281 -0.62 -2.89 -3.33
N ARG A 282 -1.14 -1.78 -2.80
CA ARG A 282 -0.62 -1.05 -1.64
C ARG A 282 -1.63 -1.17 -0.51
N LEU A 283 -1.46 -2.20 0.32
CA LEU A 283 -2.33 -2.54 1.45
C LEU A 283 -1.42 -3.04 2.58
N ASP A 284 -1.46 -2.42 3.76
CA ASP A 284 -0.80 -2.98 4.94
C ASP A 284 -1.74 -3.92 5.69
N LYS A 285 -1.19 -5.05 6.15
CA LYS A 285 -1.88 -6.16 6.82
C LYS A 285 -3.23 -6.49 6.15
N PRO A 286 -3.23 -6.82 4.84
CA PRO A 286 -4.44 -7.20 4.14
C PRO A 286 -5.03 -8.49 4.70
N SER A 287 -6.36 -8.52 4.75
CA SER A 287 -7.16 -9.72 4.97
C SER A 287 -8.31 -9.66 3.98
N ALA A 288 -8.45 -10.67 3.12
CA ALA A 288 -9.47 -10.68 2.08
C ALA A 288 -10.19 -12.04 2.03
N TYR A 289 -11.35 -12.06 1.40
CA TYR A 289 -12.04 -13.27 0.96
C TYR A 289 -13.00 -12.96 -0.20
N THR A 290 -13.53 -13.99 -0.83
CA THR A 290 -14.49 -13.89 -1.94
C THR A 290 -15.78 -14.63 -1.62
N GLU A 291 -16.93 -14.04 -1.92
CA GLU A 291 -18.24 -14.70 -1.86
C GLU A 291 -18.92 -14.72 -3.24
N ASN A 292 -19.82 -15.69 -3.46
CA ASN A 292 -20.56 -15.78 -4.72
C ASN A 292 -21.75 -14.81 -4.68
N TYR A 293 -21.88 -13.92 -5.67
CA TYR A 293 -23.07 -13.10 -5.82
C TYR A 293 -24.15 -13.85 -6.63
N ASP A 294 -23.89 -14.09 -7.91
CA ASP A 294 -24.80 -14.81 -8.82
C ASP A 294 -23.99 -15.74 -9.76
N GLU A 295 -24.50 -16.12 -10.93
CA GLU A 295 -23.75 -16.93 -11.89
C GLU A 295 -22.58 -16.17 -12.55
N ASN A 296 -22.66 -14.84 -12.62
CA ASN A 296 -21.81 -13.96 -13.44
C ASN A 296 -20.84 -13.09 -12.63
N TYR A 297 -21.13 -12.85 -11.35
CA TYR A 297 -20.39 -11.97 -10.45
C TYR A 297 -20.02 -12.67 -9.14
N SER A 298 -18.91 -12.20 -8.54
CA SER A 298 -18.52 -12.49 -7.17
C SER A 298 -18.32 -11.19 -6.38
N GLU A 299 -18.44 -11.28 -5.07
CA GLU A 299 -18.07 -10.21 -4.16
C GLU A 299 -16.64 -10.46 -3.68
N LEU A 300 -15.79 -9.44 -3.70
CA LEU A 300 -14.45 -9.43 -3.14
C LEU A 300 -14.44 -8.48 -1.96
N ILE A 301 -14.18 -9.02 -0.78
CA ILE A 301 -14.16 -8.26 0.47
C ILE A 301 -12.70 -8.15 0.92
N VAL A 302 -12.23 -6.93 1.13
CA VAL A 302 -10.84 -6.62 1.49
C VAL A 302 -10.81 -5.70 2.70
N GLU A 303 -10.01 -6.04 3.71
CA GLU A 303 -9.75 -5.20 4.87
C GLU A 303 -8.25 -4.94 5.06
N ALA A 304 -7.85 -3.67 4.98
CA ALA A 304 -6.45 -3.26 5.00
C ALA A 304 -6.25 -1.79 5.38
N ASP A 305 -5.07 -1.49 5.90
CA ASP A 305 -4.60 -0.13 6.19
C ASP A 305 -3.92 0.44 4.92
N PRO A 306 -3.94 1.77 4.66
CA PRO A 306 -3.12 2.36 3.60
C PRO A 306 -1.63 2.07 3.83
N LEU A 307 -0.94 1.65 2.78
CA LEU A 307 0.50 1.36 2.82
C LEU A 307 1.29 2.57 2.29
N GLU A 308 2.42 2.88 2.92
CA GLU A 308 3.38 3.84 2.37
C GLU A 308 3.92 3.31 1.04
N GLU A 309 3.68 4.02 -0.06
CA GLU A 309 4.24 3.72 -1.38
C GLU A 309 5.55 4.49 -1.56
N ILE A 310 6.65 3.75 -1.77
CA ILE A 310 7.97 4.30 -2.04
C ILE A 310 8.06 4.54 -3.55
N MET A 311 7.94 5.79 -3.99
CA MET A 311 8.01 6.14 -5.41
C MET A 311 9.46 6.43 -5.81
N THR A 312 9.93 5.84 -6.92
CA THR A 312 11.25 6.14 -7.49
C THR A 312 11.08 6.93 -8.77
N GLY A 313 11.79 8.05 -8.90
CA GLY A 313 11.84 8.79 -10.16
C GLY A 313 12.85 9.93 -10.13
N LYS A 314 13.44 10.23 -11.29
CA LYS A 314 14.48 11.27 -11.45
C LYS A 314 14.65 11.64 -12.91
N TRP A 315 15.05 12.88 -13.18
CA TRP A 315 15.62 13.24 -14.48
C TRP A 315 17.06 12.72 -14.56
N LEU A 316 17.31 11.83 -15.52
CA LEU A 316 18.60 11.18 -15.72
C LEU A 316 19.18 11.55 -17.09
N PRO A 317 20.50 11.77 -17.24
CA PRO A 317 21.12 11.99 -18.55
C PRO A 317 20.82 10.82 -19.50
N ASN A 318 20.39 11.12 -20.73
CA ASN A 318 20.06 10.13 -21.74
C ASN A 318 21.34 9.54 -22.36
N SER A 319 21.97 8.62 -21.62
CA SER A 319 23.17 7.88 -22.02
C SER A 319 23.27 6.54 -21.29
N GLY A 320 24.10 5.63 -21.80
CA GLY A 320 24.38 4.32 -21.18
C GLY A 320 23.10 3.54 -20.86
N ALA A 321 22.94 3.16 -19.59
CA ALA A 321 21.78 2.39 -19.12
C ALA A 321 20.43 3.10 -19.34
N VAL A 322 20.38 4.44 -19.31
CA VAL A 322 19.15 5.20 -19.58
C VAL A 322 18.75 5.06 -21.05
N ALA A 323 19.70 5.22 -21.97
CA ALA A 323 19.46 5.03 -23.39
C ALA A 323 19.04 3.58 -23.71
N GLN A 324 19.65 2.59 -23.05
CA GLN A 324 19.23 1.19 -23.19
C GLN A 324 17.80 0.97 -22.66
N TYR A 325 17.44 1.51 -21.50
CA TYR A 325 16.08 1.46 -20.96
C TYR A 325 15.05 2.10 -21.91
N LEU A 326 15.35 3.25 -22.50
CA LEU A 326 14.46 3.92 -23.46
C LEU A 326 14.26 3.12 -24.75
N ASN A 327 15.29 2.39 -25.19
CA ASN A 327 15.23 1.50 -26.35
C ASN A 327 14.43 0.22 -26.03
N ASP A 328 14.79 -0.49 -24.96
CA ASP A 328 14.13 -1.73 -24.50
C ASP A 328 12.63 -1.52 -24.26
N SER A 329 12.27 -0.45 -23.54
CA SER A 329 10.89 -0.12 -23.18
C SER A 329 10.12 0.64 -24.26
N ARG A 330 10.82 1.12 -25.29
CA ARG A 330 10.35 2.10 -26.29
C ARG A 330 9.81 3.43 -25.71
N LYS A 331 9.88 3.68 -24.40
CA LYS A 331 9.22 4.82 -23.74
C LYS A 331 9.72 6.19 -24.23
N GLY A 332 10.91 6.27 -24.84
CA GLY A 332 11.37 7.48 -25.54
C GLY A 332 10.39 7.98 -26.62
N GLN A 333 9.60 7.09 -27.22
CA GLN A 333 8.56 7.42 -28.23
C GLN A 333 7.33 8.12 -27.63
N THR A 334 7.22 8.21 -26.30
CA THR A 334 6.09 8.86 -25.60
C THR A 334 6.35 10.33 -25.24
N ALA A 335 7.58 10.82 -25.46
CA ALA A 335 7.91 12.24 -25.30
C ALA A 335 7.44 13.06 -26.50
N ALA A 336 7.07 14.33 -26.29
CA ALA A 336 6.64 15.21 -27.37
C ALA A 336 7.80 15.51 -28.35
N PRO A 337 7.58 15.49 -29.68
CA PRO A 337 8.61 15.78 -30.67
C PRO A 337 9.29 17.13 -30.45
N GLY A 338 10.62 17.18 -30.61
CA GLY A 338 11.43 18.40 -30.44
C GLY A 338 11.69 18.82 -28.99
N SER A 339 11.24 18.06 -27.98
CA SER A 339 11.48 18.39 -26.57
C SER A 339 12.97 18.36 -26.20
N LYS A 340 13.43 19.40 -25.49
CA LYS A 340 14.79 19.55 -24.93
C LYS A 340 15.21 18.36 -24.04
N ASN A 341 14.26 17.84 -23.27
CA ASN A 341 14.37 16.69 -22.39
C ASN A 341 13.16 15.76 -22.63
N LEU A 342 13.33 14.46 -22.43
CA LEU A 342 12.32 13.45 -22.73
C LEU A 342 11.35 13.27 -21.57
N ASP A 343 10.25 14.03 -21.60
CA ASP A 343 9.07 13.85 -20.74
C ASP A 343 8.28 12.60 -21.19
N ILE A 344 8.74 11.43 -20.76
CA ILE A 344 8.16 10.12 -21.11
C ILE A 344 7.03 9.70 -20.16
N ALA A 345 6.24 8.72 -20.57
CA ALA A 345 5.37 7.96 -19.69
C ALA A 345 6.20 7.04 -18.76
N GLY A 346 5.83 7.01 -17.47
CA GLY A 346 6.45 6.17 -16.45
C GLY A 346 6.29 4.66 -16.69
N THR A 347 6.91 3.87 -15.83
CA THR A 347 6.80 2.41 -15.82
C THR A 347 5.88 1.97 -14.68
N ASP A 348 4.88 1.13 -14.97
CA ASP A 348 4.05 0.54 -13.93
C ASP A 348 4.96 -0.28 -12.98
N PRO A 349 4.83 -0.19 -11.64
CA PRO A 349 5.63 -0.93 -10.66
C PRO A 349 5.62 -2.44 -10.84
N ASP A 350 4.61 -2.98 -11.52
CA ASP A 350 4.47 -4.40 -11.86
C ASP A 350 4.67 -4.71 -13.34
N ASP A 351 5.24 -3.81 -14.15
CA ASP A 351 5.69 -4.14 -15.52
C ASP A 351 6.63 -5.36 -15.47
N GLN A 352 6.54 -6.27 -16.45
CA GLN A 352 7.34 -7.50 -16.49
C GLN A 352 8.86 -7.25 -16.48
N ASN A 353 9.30 -6.06 -16.89
CA ASN A 353 10.69 -5.60 -16.87
C ASN A 353 10.96 -4.56 -15.76
N SER A 354 9.98 -4.16 -14.95
CA SER A 354 10.11 -3.13 -13.89
C SER A 354 11.35 -3.34 -13.00
N VAL A 355 11.50 -4.56 -12.44
CA VAL A 355 12.62 -4.95 -11.59
C VAL A 355 13.94 -4.95 -12.35
N LYS A 356 13.97 -5.41 -13.61
CA LYS A 356 15.15 -5.34 -14.50
C LYS A 356 15.58 -3.88 -14.71
N TYR A 357 14.66 -3.02 -15.13
CA TYR A 357 14.92 -1.61 -15.42
C TYR A 357 15.39 -0.86 -14.17
N TYR A 358 14.70 -1.03 -13.03
CA TYR A 358 15.13 -0.47 -11.76
C TYR A 358 16.55 -0.93 -11.39
N THR A 359 16.85 -2.22 -11.51
CA THR A 359 18.19 -2.77 -11.19
C THR A 359 19.28 -2.15 -12.05
N SER A 360 19.01 -1.95 -13.35
CA SER A 360 19.98 -1.32 -14.27
C SER A 360 20.20 0.18 -14.03
N LEU A 361 19.32 0.84 -13.25
CA LEU A 361 19.32 2.29 -13.04
C LEU A 361 19.46 2.70 -11.56
N SER A 362 19.48 1.73 -10.62
CA SER A 362 19.42 1.97 -9.16
C SER A 362 20.48 2.96 -8.66
N SER A 363 21.72 2.79 -9.12
CA SER A 363 22.86 3.67 -8.81
C SER A 363 22.68 5.12 -9.26
N GLN A 364 21.83 5.38 -10.26
CA GLN A 364 21.57 6.72 -10.80
C GLN A 364 20.49 7.47 -10.00
N PHE A 365 19.61 6.75 -9.29
CA PHE A 365 18.61 7.31 -8.38
C PHE A 365 19.20 7.78 -7.03
N SER A 366 20.51 7.68 -6.83
CA SER A 366 21.20 8.14 -5.60
C SER A 366 20.67 7.49 -4.32
N ASN A 367 20.10 6.28 -4.41
CA ASN A 367 19.49 5.52 -3.32
C ASN A 367 18.36 6.26 -2.55
N THR A 368 17.78 7.31 -3.14
CA THR A 368 16.77 8.17 -2.50
C THR A 368 15.45 8.07 -3.25
N ALA A 369 14.34 7.91 -2.52
CA ALA A 369 12.99 7.94 -3.09
C ALA A 369 12.64 9.35 -3.62
N LEU A 370 11.82 9.41 -4.68
CA LEU A 370 11.24 10.68 -5.15
C LEU A 370 10.23 11.23 -4.13
N THR A 371 9.40 10.32 -3.59
CA THR A 371 8.45 10.63 -2.52
C THR A 371 8.02 9.36 -1.81
N ASN A 372 7.55 9.52 -0.57
CA ASN A 372 6.94 8.48 0.25
C ASN A 372 5.51 8.95 0.60
N THR A 373 4.47 8.29 0.08
CA THR A 373 3.07 8.70 0.34
C THR A 373 2.19 7.52 0.68
N LEU A 374 1.21 7.69 1.58
CA LEU A 374 0.21 6.66 1.82
C LEU A 374 -0.67 6.45 0.57
N ALA A 375 -0.86 5.19 0.21
CA ALA A 375 -1.70 4.73 -0.89
C ALA A 375 -2.58 3.56 -0.42
N TRP A 376 -3.78 3.46 -0.98
CA TRP A 376 -4.64 2.28 -0.85
C TRP A 376 -5.12 1.92 -2.26
N ARG A 377 -4.55 0.85 -2.83
CA ARG A 377 -4.84 0.42 -4.21
C ARG A 377 -4.70 -1.08 -4.42
N LEU A 378 -5.45 -1.63 -5.36
CA LEU A 378 -5.59 -3.04 -5.68
C LEU A 378 -5.83 -3.23 -7.19
N ASN A 379 -4.94 -3.94 -7.88
CA ASN A 379 -4.95 -4.11 -9.33
C ASN A 379 -4.80 -5.59 -9.72
N THR A 380 -5.36 -6.03 -10.85
CA THR A 380 -4.90 -7.27 -11.49
C THR A 380 -3.46 -7.12 -11.94
N THR A 381 -2.65 -8.16 -11.78
CA THR A 381 -1.23 -8.16 -12.16
C THR A 381 -1.05 -8.05 -13.68
N SER A 382 -0.07 -7.28 -14.14
CA SER A 382 0.26 -7.07 -15.57
C SER A 382 0.51 -8.38 -16.34
N SER A 383 0.95 -9.42 -15.63
CA SER A 383 1.02 -10.79 -16.12
C SER A 383 0.15 -11.70 -15.27
N GLY A 384 -0.63 -12.57 -15.91
CA GLY A 384 -1.36 -13.66 -15.26
C GLY A 384 -0.52 -14.91 -15.00
N ALA A 385 0.79 -14.88 -15.27
CA ALA A 385 1.66 -16.05 -15.13
C ALA A 385 1.78 -16.53 -13.68
N GLN A 386 1.73 -17.85 -13.51
CA GLN A 386 1.90 -18.55 -12.23
C GLN A 386 2.82 -19.75 -12.45
N THR A 387 3.72 -20.02 -11.51
CA THR A 387 4.58 -21.22 -11.51
C THR A 387 4.04 -22.37 -10.65
N PHE A 388 2.79 -22.25 -10.20
CA PHE A 388 2.07 -23.34 -9.54
C PHE A 388 1.78 -24.49 -10.51
N ALA A 389 1.69 -25.72 -10.00
CA ALA A 389 1.26 -26.85 -10.80
C ALA A 389 -0.13 -26.58 -11.43
N SER A 390 -0.37 -27.09 -12.64
CA SER A 390 -1.62 -26.87 -13.39
C SER A 390 -2.86 -27.41 -12.67
N THR A 391 -2.69 -28.34 -11.74
CA THR A 391 -3.69 -28.85 -10.80
C THR A 391 -4.09 -27.84 -9.71
N CYS A 392 -3.23 -26.87 -9.40
CA CYS A 392 -3.48 -25.81 -8.42
C CYS A 392 -3.84 -24.48 -9.08
N ALA A 393 -3.28 -24.16 -10.25
CA ALA A 393 -3.50 -22.89 -10.94
C ALA A 393 -4.93 -22.70 -11.48
N LYS A 394 -5.67 -23.80 -11.72
CA LYS A 394 -7.06 -23.78 -12.19
C LYS A 394 -8.06 -23.56 -11.04
N ILE A 395 -8.19 -22.30 -10.64
CA ILE A 395 -9.20 -21.82 -9.69
C ILE A 395 -9.92 -20.62 -10.30
N GLU A 396 -11.25 -20.68 -10.35
CA GLU A 396 -12.11 -19.57 -10.79
C GLU A 396 -12.11 -18.40 -9.79
N GLY A 397 -12.30 -17.18 -10.31
CA GLY A 397 -12.28 -15.95 -9.52
C GLY A 397 -10.89 -15.58 -9.01
N VAL A 398 -10.86 -14.68 -8.03
CA VAL A 398 -9.61 -14.18 -7.44
C VAL A 398 -9.00 -15.23 -6.51
N GLN A 399 -7.70 -15.45 -6.67
CA GLN A 399 -6.93 -16.52 -6.02
C GLN A 399 -6.08 -16.02 -4.85
N GLY A 400 -5.56 -14.79 -4.98
CA GLY A 400 -4.74 -14.14 -3.97
C GLY A 400 -4.42 -12.68 -4.30
N ILE A 401 -3.96 -11.97 -3.28
CA ILE A 401 -3.51 -10.59 -3.31
C ILE A 401 -2.09 -10.55 -2.73
N VAL A 402 -1.12 -9.99 -3.48
CA VAL A 402 0.26 -9.77 -3.03
C VAL A 402 0.55 -8.28 -2.94
N THR A 403 1.24 -7.83 -1.89
CA THR A 403 1.42 -6.40 -1.60
C THR A 403 2.79 -6.10 -1.03
N SER A 404 3.31 -4.92 -1.36
CA SER A 404 4.57 -4.38 -0.83
C SER A 404 4.57 -2.86 -0.94
N ASN A 405 5.44 -2.19 -0.20
CA ASN A 405 5.72 -0.75 -0.38
C ASN A 405 6.75 -0.46 -1.49
N ALA A 406 7.37 -1.49 -2.07
CA ALA A 406 8.46 -1.37 -3.01
C ALA A 406 8.13 -0.57 -4.29
N SER A 407 9.09 0.21 -4.80
CA SER A 407 8.92 0.98 -6.06
C SER A 407 8.65 0.11 -7.28
N VAL A 408 9.20 -1.10 -7.32
CA VAL A 408 8.94 -2.12 -8.34
C VAL A 408 8.89 -3.52 -7.73
N TYR A 409 8.21 -4.44 -8.42
CA TYR A 409 8.00 -5.82 -7.98
C TYR A 409 7.62 -6.74 -9.16
N GLU A 410 7.86 -8.04 -9.01
CA GLU A 410 7.49 -9.03 -10.03
C GLU A 410 5.95 -9.11 -10.21
N PRO A 411 5.42 -9.15 -11.43
CA PRO A 411 4.00 -9.42 -11.66
C PRO A 411 3.65 -10.91 -11.50
N GLY A 412 2.35 -11.17 -11.37
CA GLY A 412 1.78 -12.51 -11.22
C GLY A 412 1.71 -12.96 -9.78
N SER A 413 1.66 -14.27 -9.57
CA SER A 413 1.73 -14.84 -8.23
C SER A 413 3.14 -14.74 -7.65
N PRO A 414 3.30 -14.88 -6.32
CA PRO A 414 4.53 -15.40 -5.75
C PRO A 414 4.97 -16.68 -6.49
N GLN A 415 6.24 -16.77 -6.81
CA GLN A 415 6.84 -17.81 -7.65
C GLN A 415 7.16 -19.06 -6.81
N TRP A 416 6.67 -20.23 -7.21
CA TRP A 416 6.85 -21.46 -6.44
C TRP A 416 8.17 -22.18 -6.77
N ASP A 417 8.97 -22.40 -5.74
CA ASP A 417 10.20 -23.19 -5.75
C ASP A 417 9.95 -24.52 -5.01
N SER A 418 9.79 -25.60 -5.78
CA SER A 418 9.56 -26.96 -5.27
C SER A 418 10.82 -27.65 -4.73
N ASN A 419 11.99 -27.02 -4.83
CA ASN A 419 13.23 -27.50 -4.22
C ASN A 419 13.43 -26.91 -2.82
N GLU A 420 13.20 -25.61 -2.65
CA GLU A 420 13.24 -24.95 -1.35
C GLU A 420 11.92 -25.04 -0.56
N GLY A 421 10.81 -25.42 -1.19
CA GLY A 421 9.48 -25.40 -0.58
C GLY A 421 8.99 -24.00 -0.29
N ALA A 422 9.22 -23.09 -1.23
CA ALA A 422 9.12 -21.65 -1.01
C ALA A 422 8.28 -20.93 -2.07
N MET A 423 7.50 -19.95 -1.64
CA MET A 423 6.95 -18.92 -2.53
C MET A 423 7.87 -17.69 -2.50
N GLY A 424 8.61 -17.46 -3.58
CA GLY A 424 9.49 -16.30 -3.77
C GLY A 424 8.77 -15.10 -4.38
N TYR A 425 9.21 -13.89 -4.06
CA TYR A 425 8.72 -12.66 -4.68
C TYR A 425 9.80 -11.59 -4.66
N LYS A 426 10.22 -11.11 -5.84
CA LYS A 426 11.28 -10.10 -5.95
C LYS A 426 10.70 -8.68 -5.97
N ILE A 427 11.33 -7.80 -5.19
CA ILE A 427 10.90 -6.43 -4.95
C ILE A 427 12.10 -5.50 -4.90
N ALA A 428 11.96 -4.24 -5.31
CA ALA A 428 13.03 -3.25 -5.20
C ALA A 428 12.53 -1.84 -4.89
N ALA A 429 13.28 -1.11 -4.07
CA ALA A 429 13.09 0.30 -3.76
C ALA A 429 14.43 0.92 -3.34
N PRO A 430 14.54 2.25 -3.23
CA PRO A 430 15.76 2.91 -2.78
C PRO A 430 15.98 2.70 -1.27
N THR A 431 17.22 2.76 -0.81
CA THR A 431 17.56 2.60 0.63
C THR A 431 16.98 3.71 1.50
N PHE A 432 16.88 4.94 1.00
CA PHE A 432 16.45 6.11 1.77
C PHE A 432 15.12 6.70 1.28
N LYS A 433 14.36 7.26 2.23
CA LYS A 433 13.20 8.12 1.98
C LYS A 433 13.60 9.37 1.21
N SER A 434 12.61 10.15 0.76
CA SER A 434 12.82 11.40 0.03
C SER A 434 13.54 12.51 0.81
N ASP A 435 13.90 12.30 2.09
CA ASP A 435 14.80 13.16 2.86
C ASP A 435 16.30 12.84 2.66
N GLY A 436 16.62 11.74 1.96
CA GLY A 436 17.99 11.24 1.74
C GLY A 436 18.72 10.76 3.00
N LYS A 437 17.98 10.51 4.11
CA LYS A 437 18.56 10.23 5.44
C LYS A 437 17.85 9.11 6.18
N THR A 438 16.52 9.08 6.17
CA THR A 438 15.74 8.04 6.85
C THR A 438 15.68 6.79 5.98
N GLU A 439 15.95 5.61 6.52
CA GLU A 439 15.86 4.37 5.75
C GLU A 439 14.40 4.02 5.36
N ASN A 440 14.22 3.50 4.14
CA ASN A 440 12.98 2.86 3.71
C ASN A 440 12.88 1.48 4.36
N VAL A 441 11.86 1.30 5.18
CA VAL A 441 11.59 0.03 5.87
C VAL A 441 10.67 -0.84 5.02
N GLY A 442 11.17 -1.99 4.58
CA GLY A 442 10.46 -2.95 3.75
C GLY A 442 9.23 -3.56 4.42
N ARG A 443 8.17 -3.68 3.61
CA ARG A 443 6.89 -4.30 3.92
C ARG A 443 6.53 -5.27 2.79
N TYR A 444 6.10 -6.47 3.15
CA TYR A 444 5.56 -7.45 2.22
C TYR A 444 4.41 -8.19 2.89
N ALA A 445 3.31 -8.40 2.18
CA ALA A 445 2.19 -9.20 2.69
C ALA A 445 1.47 -9.92 1.54
N PHE A 446 0.85 -11.05 1.86
CA PHE A 446 -0.14 -11.65 0.97
C PHE A 446 -1.38 -12.10 1.74
N THR A 447 -2.50 -12.17 1.04
CA THR A 447 -3.67 -12.94 1.46
C THR A 447 -4.16 -13.77 0.27
N MET A 448 -4.47 -15.05 0.48
CA MET A 448 -4.82 -15.98 -0.60
C MET A 448 -5.74 -17.08 -0.09
N ARG A 449 -6.45 -17.76 -0.99
CA ARG A 449 -7.35 -18.87 -0.63
C ARG A 449 -6.59 -19.99 0.10
N ALA A 450 -7.22 -20.54 1.13
CA ALA A 450 -6.65 -21.60 1.97
C ALA A 450 -6.66 -22.99 1.29
N ASP A 451 -7.31 -23.16 0.14
CA ASP A 451 -7.21 -24.37 -0.70
C ASP A 451 -6.02 -24.29 -1.67
N LEU A 452 -5.80 -23.14 -2.31
CA LEU A 452 -4.67 -22.90 -3.20
C LEU A 452 -3.33 -23.11 -2.49
N ILE A 453 -3.13 -22.49 -1.32
CA ILE A 453 -1.87 -22.64 -0.56
C ILE A 453 -1.66 -24.09 -0.09
N LYS A 454 -2.73 -24.82 0.26
CA LYS A 454 -2.65 -26.26 0.57
C LYS A 454 -2.22 -27.08 -0.65
N CYS A 455 -2.75 -26.76 -1.82
CA CYS A 455 -2.39 -27.41 -3.08
C CYS A 455 -0.91 -27.14 -3.44
N VAL A 456 -0.48 -25.87 -3.44
CA VAL A 456 0.89 -25.45 -3.79
C VAL A 456 1.93 -26.13 -2.89
N TYR A 457 1.72 -26.15 -1.57
CA TYR A 457 2.65 -26.79 -0.64
C TYR A 457 2.43 -28.31 -0.47
N GLY A 458 1.38 -28.89 -1.03
CA GLY A 458 1.02 -30.31 -0.87
C GLY A 458 0.57 -30.69 0.54
N MET A 459 0.00 -29.76 1.31
CA MET A 459 -0.33 -29.94 2.74
C MET A 459 -1.84 -29.99 2.98
N SER A 460 -2.35 -31.03 3.66
CA SER A 460 -3.78 -31.14 4.00
C SER A 460 -4.22 -30.20 5.13
N LYS A 461 -3.30 -29.85 6.02
CA LYS A 461 -3.48 -28.88 7.12
C LYS A 461 -2.36 -27.84 7.06
N LEU A 462 -2.71 -26.58 7.26
CA LEU A 462 -1.74 -25.48 7.30
C LEU A 462 -1.19 -25.29 8.73
N PRO A 463 0.08 -24.94 8.88
CA PRO A 463 0.65 -24.57 10.17
C PRO A 463 0.14 -23.20 10.64
N ALA A 464 0.20 -22.93 11.94
CA ALA A 464 -0.06 -21.59 12.48
C ALA A 464 1.05 -20.55 12.16
N TYR A 465 2.16 -21.01 11.57
CA TYR A 465 3.36 -20.21 11.31
C TYR A 465 3.94 -20.48 9.93
N ALA A 466 4.45 -19.41 9.33
CA ALA A 466 5.37 -19.44 8.20
C ALA A 466 6.72 -18.85 8.63
N LYS A 467 7.78 -19.17 7.87
CA LYS A 467 9.04 -18.44 7.89
C LYS A 467 9.10 -17.54 6.67
N VAL A 468 9.55 -16.31 6.86
CA VAL A 468 9.85 -15.38 5.78
C VAL A 468 11.34 -15.11 5.79
N GLU A 469 11.99 -15.42 4.68
CA GLU A 469 13.43 -15.37 4.46
C GLU A 469 13.71 -14.30 3.39
N ILE A 470 14.23 -13.17 3.80
CA ILE A 470 14.68 -12.10 2.89
C ILE A 470 16.11 -12.44 2.47
N THR A 471 16.30 -12.73 1.18
CA THR A 471 17.64 -12.96 0.59
C THR A 471 18.06 -11.73 -0.20
N TYR A 472 19.29 -11.27 0.00
CA TYR A 472 19.86 -10.13 -0.70
C TYR A 472 20.88 -10.60 -1.75
N ASP A 473 20.57 -10.39 -3.03
CA ASP A 473 21.31 -10.97 -4.15
C ASP A 473 22.79 -10.54 -4.21
N GLY A 474 23.12 -9.33 -3.74
CA GLY A 474 24.48 -8.77 -3.82
C GLY A 474 25.50 -9.32 -2.81
N ASN A 475 25.06 -9.90 -1.70
CA ASN A 475 25.93 -10.41 -0.63
C ASN A 475 25.58 -11.84 -0.18
N GLY A 476 24.44 -12.39 -0.60
CA GLY A 476 23.96 -13.70 -0.18
C GLY A 476 23.46 -13.76 1.27
N GLU A 477 23.32 -12.61 1.95
CA GLU A 477 22.81 -12.55 3.32
C GLU A 477 21.33 -12.95 3.36
N LYS A 478 20.94 -13.67 4.42
CA LYS A 478 19.57 -14.15 4.64
C LYS A 478 19.07 -13.70 6.01
N LYS A 479 18.05 -12.83 6.01
CA LYS A 479 17.38 -12.33 7.22
C LYS A 479 16.04 -13.05 7.35
N THR A 480 15.89 -13.93 8.35
CA THR A 480 14.73 -14.85 8.48
C THR A 480 13.90 -14.58 9.73
N ALA A 481 12.61 -14.34 9.55
CA ALA A 481 11.62 -14.17 10.61
C ALA A 481 10.63 -15.36 10.64
N SER A 482 10.07 -15.66 11.83
CA SER A 482 8.83 -16.45 11.92
C SER A 482 7.65 -15.49 11.98
N VAL A 483 6.62 -15.73 11.17
CA VAL A 483 5.40 -14.93 11.10
C VAL A 483 4.19 -15.83 11.31
N VAL A 484 3.12 -15.29 11.89
CA VAL A 484 1.84 -16.00 12.01
C VAL A 484 1.21 -16.13 10.62
N LEU A 485 0.74 -17.33 10.29
CA LEU A 485 -0.18 -17.54 9.18
C LEU A 485 -1.60 -17.35 9.73
N GLY A 486 -2.15 -16.16 9.52
CA GLY A 486 -3.53 -15.85 9.88
C GLY A 486 -4.51 -16.59 8.98
N GLN A 487 -5.71 -16.84 9.48
CA GLN A 487 -6.83 -17.36 8.69
C GLN A 487 -8.07 -16.49 8.92
N PHE A 488 -8.77 -16.16 7.83
CA PHE A 488 -10.01 -15.41 7.83
C PHE A 488 -10.97 -16.05 6.81
N LYS A 489 -12.11 -16.57 7.30
CA LYS A 489 -12.98 -17.49 6.54
C LYS A 489 -12.16 -18.62 5.86
N ASP A 490 -12.29 -18.76 4.55
CA ASP A 490 -11.63 -19.72 3.67
C ASP A 490 -10.28 -19.22 3.11
N TRP A 491 -9.81 -18.04 3.53
CA TRP A 491 -8.53 -17.44 3.11
C TRP A 491 -7.52 -17.43 4.25
N VAL A 492 -6.23 -17.38 3.90
CA VAL A 492 -5.12 -17.11 4.82
C VAL A 492 -4.49 -15.76 4.53
N ASN A 493 -3.78 -15.20 5.50
CA ASN A 493 -2.96 -14.00 5.31
C ASN A 493 -1.67 -14.03 6.14
N LEU A 494 -0.63 -13.37 5.64
CA LEU A 494 0.59 -13.07 6.39
C LEU A 494 1.15 -11.72 6.00
N HIS A 495 2.01 -11.19 6.87
CA HIS A 495 2.81 -9.99 6.63
C HIS A 495 4.23 -10.19 7.15
N ALA A 496 5.18 -9.51 6.53
CA ALA A 496 6.59 -9.45 6.85
C ALA A 496 7.03 -8.00 6.84
N ASP A 497 7.58 -7.57 7.97
CA ASP A 497 7.90 -6.18 8.28
C ASP A 497 9.39 -6.05 8.59
N ASN A 498 9.90 -4.81 8.54
CA ASN A 498 11.17 -4.41 9.15
C ASN A 498 12.43 -5.06 8.56
N PHE A 499 12.40 -5.36 7.25
CA PHE A 499 13.63 -5.53 6.46
C PHE A 499 14.04 -4.19 5.81
N VAL A 500 15.23 -4.13 5.21
CA VAL A 500 15.78 -2.91 4.57
C VAL A 500 15.87 -3.10 3.06
N TYR A 501 15.99 -1.99 2.32
CA TYR A 501 16.28 -2.02 0.89
C TYR A 501 17.77 -1.76 0.60
N GLU A 502 18.37 -2.61 -0.23
CA GLU A 502 19.76 -2.55 -0.65
C GLU A 502 19.84 -2.30 -2.17
N ASN A 503 21.02 -1.94 -2.70
CA ASN A 503 21.22 -1.60 -4.12
C ASN A 503 20.82 -2.72 -5.09
N THR A 504 20.87 -3.97 -4.63
CA THR A 504 20.37 -5.16 -5.32
C THR A 504 18.98 -5.53 -4.80
N PRO A 505 17.97 -5.78 -5.66
CA PRO A 505 16.62 -6.14 -5.22
C PRO A 505 16.62 -7.37 -4.31
N PRO A 506 16.07 -7.30 -3.08
CA PRO A 506 15.87 -8.48 -2.25
C PRO A 506 14.78 -9.40 -2.83
N THR A 507 14.97 -10.70 -2.63
CA THR A 507 13.95 -11.73 -2.87
C THR A 507 13.33 -12.16 -1.55
N VAL A 508 12.01 -11.99 -1.42
CA VAL A 508 11.23 -12.43 -0.26
C VAL A 508 10.79 -13.88 -0.47
N LYS A 509 11.29 -14.83 0.33
CA LYS A 509 10.86 -16.24 0.28
C LYS A 509 10.01 -16.62 1.48
N VAL A 510 8.77 -17.05 1.24
CA VAL A 510 7.88 -17.61 2.27
C VAL A 510 7.99 -19.14 2.27
N LYS A 511 8.18 -19.76 3.43
CA LYS A 511 8.27 -21.22 3.63
C LYS A 511 7.35 -21.64 4.78
N LEU A 512 6.47 -22.62 4.58
CA LEU A 512 5.56 -23.08 5.64
C LEU A 512 6.28 -23.98 6.67
N GLU A 513 5.96 -23.82 7.96
CA GLU A 513 6.53 -24.69 8.99
C GLU A 513 5.98 -26.12 8.91
N GLY A 514 6.87 -27.11 9.06
CA GLY A 514 6.53 -28.52 8.91
C GLY A 514 6.45 -29.00 7.45
N TRP A 515 6.66 -28.11 6.46
CA TRP A 515 6.83 -28.56 5.08
C TRP A 515 8.13 -29.38 4.93
N THR A 516 8.04 -30.48 4.21
CA THR A 516 9.18 -31.27 3.73
C THR A 516 8.97 -31.56 2.25
N LYS A 517 10.06 -31.62 1.49
CA LYS A 517 9.99 -32.06 0.09
C LYS A 517 9.60 -33.53 0.09
N SER A 518 8.37 -33.84 -0.31
CA SER A 518 7.92 -35.23 -0.48
C SER A 518 8.90 -35.98 -1.36
N ALA A 519 9.46 -37.09 -0.85
CA ALA A 519 10.04 -38.10 -1.71
C ALA A 519 8.95 -38.50 -2.73
N GLY A 520 9.31 -38.54 -4.02
CA GLY A 520 8.34 -38.50 -5.11
C GLY A 520 7.25 -39.58 -4.99
N ALA A 521 6.02 -39.21 -5.36
CA ALA A 521 4.89 -40.14 -5.38
C ALA A 521 5.17 -41.29 -6.37
N GLY A 522 5.66 -42.41 -5.83
CA GLY A 522 5.98 -43.60 -6.59
C GLY A 522 4.74 -44.22 -7.21
N THR A 523 4.74 -44.27 -8.54
CA THR A 523 4.09 -45.27 -9.41
C THR A 523 3.21 -46.34 -8.76
N SER A 524 1.97 -46.43 -9.24
CA SER A 524 1.05 -47.55 -9.00
C SER A 524 1.71 -48.92 -9.17
N THR A 525 1.39 -49.87 -8.29
CA THR A 525 1.96 -51.22 -8.25
C THR A 525 1.27 -52.19 -9.19
N LEU A 526 2.01 -52.80 -10.13
CA LEU A 526 1.74 -54.11 -10.73
C LEU A 526 3.09 -54.83 -11.03
N PRO A 527 3.13 -56.18 -11.18
CA PRO A 527 4.25 -56.98 -10.67
C PRO A 527 5.43 -57.25 -11.62
N ALA A 528 6.48 -57.84 -11.03
CA ALA A 528 7.83 -57.98 -11.56
C ALA A 528 8.08 -59.11 -12.59
N SER A 529 9.16 -58.97 -13.37
CA SER A 529 10.08 -60.06 -13.72
C SER A 529 11.50 -59.51 -14.05
N PRO A 530 12.57 -60.33 -14.01
CA PRO A 530 13.97 -59.87 -13.84
C PRO A 530 14.91 -60.33 -14.99
N PRO A 531 16.26 -60.31 -14.84
CA PRO A 531 17.14 -59.14 -14.67
C PRO A 531 18.32 -59.14 -15.70
N ASN A 532 19.13 -58.07 -15.77
CA ASN A 532 20.55 -58.22 -16.14
C ASN A 532 21.46 -57.09 -15.61
N GLN A 533 22.78 -57.35 -15.57
CA GLN A 533 23.81 -56.48 -15.00
C GLN A 533 24.45 -55.55 -16.04
N SER A 534 24.79 -54.33 -15.63
CA SER A 534 26.21 -53.89 -15.54
C SER A 534 26.36 -52.46 -14.98
N SER A 535 27.53 -52.19 -14.41
CA SER A 535 28.04 -50.89 -13.93
C SER A 535 29.53 -50.86 -14.32
N PRO A 536 30.21 -49.71 -14.51
CA PRO A 536 30.43 -48.74 -13.42
C PRO A 536 30.45 -47.25 -13.82
N GLY A 537 30.42 -46.34 -12.84
CA GLY A 537 30.70 -44.91 -13.05
C GLY A 537 30.29 -44.03 -11.86
N LYS A 538 31.25 -43.66 -10.99
CA LYS A 538 30.99 -42.98 -9.70
C LYS A 538 31.63 -41.59 -9.64
N VAL A 539 30.82 -40.55 -9.45
CA VAL A 539 31.22 -39.29 -8.79
C VAL A 539 30.13 -38.95 -7.76
N ALA A 540 30.51 -38.56 -6.55
CA ALA A 540 29.59 -38.45 -5.41
C ALA A 540 29.14 -37.00 -5.16
N ALA A 541 27.83 -36.81 -4.95
CA ALA A 541 27.26 -35.57 -4.44
C ALA A 541 27.28 -35.52 -2.89
N PRO A 542 27.24 -34.34 -2.25
CA PRO A 542 27.23 -34.22 -0.79
C PRO A 542 25.99 -34.86 -0.14
N SER A 543 26.18 -35.53 0.99
CA SER A 543 25.09 -36.16 1.74
C SER A 543 24.27 -35.17 2.57
N THR A 544 22.96 -35.41 2.64
CA THR A 544 22.01 -34.57 3.37
C THR A 544 22.16 -34.70 4.89
N GLY A 545 22.00 -33.58 5.60
CA GLY A 545 21.88 -33.54 7.06
C GLY A 545 22.99 -32.84 7.84
N GLN A 546 24.04 -32.31 7.19
CA GLN A 546 25.09 -31.55 7.89
C GLN A 546 24.71 -30.07 8.06
N ALA A 547 24.83 -29.57 9.29
CA ALA A 547 24.78 -28.15 9.63
C ALA A 547 26.20 -27.64 9.94
N THR A 548 26.45 -26.35 9.70
CA THR A 548 27.74 -25.69 9.92
C THR A 548 27.59 -24.54 10.91
N ILE A 549 28.45 -24.49 11.93
CA ILE A 549 28.51 -23.40 12.92
C ILE A 549 29.91 -22.78 12.95
N THR A 550 29.98 -21.49 13.27
CA THR A 550 31.24 -20.79 13.55
C THR A 550 31.44 -20.68 15.06
N CYS A 551 32.56 -21.20 15.54
CA CYS A 551 32.95 -21.20 16.94
C CYS A 551 34.11 -20.22 17.16
N ILE A 552 34.07 -19.44 18.24
CA ILE A 552 35.04 -18.37 18.54
C ILE A 552 35.69 -18.54 19.91
N LYS A 553 37.00 -18.29 19.97
CA LYS A 553 37.82 -18.22 21.19
C LYS A 553 38.80 -17.05 21.05
N GLY A 554 38.47 -15.92 21.68
CA GLY A 554 39.16 -14.65 21.40
C GLY A 554 38.94 -14.25 19.93
N THR A 555 40.01 -13.85 19.24
CA THR A 555 40.00 -13.55 17.79
C THR A 555 39.95 -14.80 16.91
N THR A 556 40.27 -15.99 17.46
CA THR A 556 40.34 -17.24 16.69
C THR A 556 38.95 -17.77 16.34
N LYS A 557 38.64 -17.81 15.05
CA LYS A 557 37.42 -18.43 14.48
C LYS A 557 37.73 -19.88 14.05
N LYS A 558 36.82 -20.81 14.32
CA LYS A 558 36.88 -22.20 13.84
C LYS A 558 35.49 -22.66 13.39
N THR A 559 35.40 -23.09 12.13
CA THR A 559 34.18 -23.63 11.54
C THR A 559 34.02 -25.11 11.89
N VAL A 560 32.80 -25.55 12.23
CA VAL A 560 32.49 -26.94 12.59
C VAL A 560 31.25 -27.39 11.83
N THR A 561 31.38 -28.46 11.04
CA THR A 561 30.31 -29.04 10.22
C THR A 561 29.97 -30.44 10.69
N GLY A 562 28.69 -30.77 10.81
CA GLY A 562 28.22 -32.10 11.21
C GLY A 562 26.71 -32.18 11.39
N THR A 563 26.16 -33.36 11.69
CA THR A 563 24.72 -33.56 11.86
C THR A 563 24.14 -32.92 13.13
N LYS A 564 24.99 -32.69 14.14
CA LYS A 564 24.67 -31.94 15.36
C LYS A 564 25.95 -31.28 15.89
N PRO A 565 26.43 -30.18 15.27
CA PRO A 565 27.74 -29.64 15.56
C PRO A 565 27.78 -28.95 16.93
N VAL A 566 28.90 -29.08 17.63
CA VAL A 566 29.15 -28.49 18.95
C VAL A 566 30.53 -27.84 18.94
N CYS A 567 30.68 -26.69 19.61
CA CYS A 567 31.97 -26.01 19.66
C CYS A 567 32.98 -26.76 20.54
N PRO A 568 34.25 -26.89 20.11
CA PRO A 568 35.31 -27.48 20.92
C PRO A 568 35.52 -26.75 22.25
N THR A 569 36.00 -27.46 23.27
CA THR A 569 36.18 -26.94 24.64
C THR A 569 36.92 -25.59 24.66
N GLY A 570 36.25 -24.57 25.21
CA GLY A 570 36.75 -23.20 25.29
C GLY A 570 36.42 -22.29 24.10
N TYR A 571 35.71 -22.78 23.08
CA TYR A 571 35.09 -21.94 22.04
C TYR A 571 33.59 -21.78 22.32
N LYS A 572 33.04 -20.57 22.06
CA LYS A 572 31.59 -20.29 22.09
C LYS A 572 31.03 -20.23 20.67
N ILE A 573 29.74 -20.50 20.47
CA ILE A 573 29.09 -20.24 19.17
C ILE A 573 29.11 -18.73 18.92
N GLN A 574 29.52 -18.30 17.72
CA GLN A 574 29.39 -16.91 17.31
C GLN A 574 27.91 -16.61 17.02
N ALA A 575 27.25 -15.88 17.92
CA ALA A 575 25.95 -15.30 17.63
C ALA A 575 26.07 -14.26 16.50
N ALA A 576 25.07 -14.20 15.62
CA ALA A 576 24.95 -13.10 14.66
C ALA A 576 24.64 -11.79 15.42
N PRO A 577 25.38 -10.70 15.20
CA PRO A 577 25.07 -9.42 15.82
C PRO A 577 23.67 -8.93 15.43
N GLY A 578 22.86 -8.50 16.41
CA GLY A 578 21.65 -7.71 16.17
C GLY A 578 20.32 -8.46 16.02
N GLN A 579 20.27 -9.79 15.88
CA GLN A 579 19.00 -10.51 15.80
C GLN A 579 18.45 -10.93 17.17
N VAL A 580 17.67 -10.04 17.79
CA VAL A 580 16.56 -10.48 18.66
C VAL A 580 15.52 -11.10 17.74
N ALA A 581 15.10 -12.35 18.00
CA ALA A 581 14.03 -12.97 17.22
C ALA A 581 12.75 -12.11 17.32
N PRO A 582 12.13 -11.71 16.19
CA PRO A 582 11.03 -10.76 16.21
C PRO A 582 9.88 -11.27 17.07
N GLN A 583 9.52 -10.49 18.09
CA GLN A 583 8.49 -10.83 19.06
C GLN A 583 7.11 -10.63 18.44
N VAL A 584 6.60 -11.67 17.79
CA VAL A 584 5.26 -11.68 17.22
C VAL A 584 4.24 -11.48 18.34
N THR A 585 3.30 -10.58 18.11
CA THR A 585 2.20 -10.29 19.04
C THR A 585 0.88 -10.67 18.40
N ILE A 586 0.13 -11.57 19.05
CA ILE A 586 -1.20 -12.00 18.60
C ILE A 586 -2.28 -11.50 19.54
N THR A 587 -3.48 -11.32 19.00
CA THR A 587 -4.70 -11.18 19.80
C THR A 587 -5.46 -12.51 19.79
N CYS A 588 -5.89 -12.93 20.97
CA CYS A 588 -6.64 -14.14 21.20
C CYS A 588 -8.03 -13.78 21.75
N THR A 589 -9.10 -14.33 21.19
CA THR A 589 -10.49 -13.98 21.52
C THR A 589 -11.30 -15.16 22.05
N LYS A 590 -12.20 -14.87 23.00
CA LYS A 590 -13.18 -15.81 23.55
C LYS A 590 -14.48 -15.04 23.83
N GLY A 591 -15.45 -15.16 22.93
CA GLY A 591 -16.61 -14.26 22.92
C GLY A 591 -16.16 -12.82 22.67
N THR A 592 -16.64 -11.88 23.48
CA THR A 592 -16.20 -10.47 23.47
C THR A 592 -14.83 -10.24 24.09
N THR A 593 -14.32 -11.17 24.91
CA THR A 593 -13.04 -11.03 25.61
C THR A 593 -11.86 -11.14 24.65
N LYS A 594 -10.98 -10.13 24.65
CA LYS A 594 -9.71 -10.12 23.90
C LYS A 594 -8.53 -10.24 24.88
N LYS A 595 -7.48 -10.98 24.52
CA LYS A 595 -6.21 -11.06 25.27
C LYS A 595 -5.02 -11.05 24.32
N THR A 596 -4.06 -10.17 24.57
CA THR A 596 -2.82 -10.07 23.80
C THR A 596 -1.78 -11.07 24.32
N VAL A 597 -1.00 -11.69 23.42
CA VAL A 597 0.11 -12.59 23.75
C VAL A 597 1.29 -12.29 22.83
N THR A 598 2.45 -12.01 23.43
CA THR A 598 3.71 -11.67 22.71
C THR A 598 4.74 -12.77 22.94
N GLY A 599 5.47 -13.15 21.89
CA GLY A 599 6.54 -14.14 21.97
C GLY A 599 7.21 -14.39 20.61
N ALA A 600 8.27 -15.19 20.56
CA ALA A 600 8.82 -15.65 19.27
C ALA A 600 7.83 -16.55 18.50
N LYS A 601 6.97 -17.28 19.22
CA LYS A 601 5.83 -18.08 18.71
C LYS A 601 4.70 -18.10 19.76
N PRO A 602 3.89 -17.04 19.91
CA PRO A 602 2.84 -16.98 20.93
C PRO A 602 1.67 -17.93 20.61
N VAL A 603 1.19 -18.67 21.60
CA VAL A 603 0.03 -19.57 21.43
C VAL A 603 -1.16 -19.04 22.25
N CYS A 604 -2.36 -19.09 21.68
CA CYS A 604 -3.56 -18.68 22.42
C CYS A 604 -3.87 -19.65 23.58
N PRO A 605 -4.21 -19.14 24.79
CA PRO A 605 -4.61 -19.99 25.91
C PRO A 605 -5.85 -20.84 25.60
N THR A 606 -5.98 -21.99 26.26
CA THR A 606 -7.06 -22.95 26.06
C THR A 606 -8.44 -22.28 26.07
N GLY A 607 -9.20 -22.50 24.99
CA GLY A 607 -10.55 -21.92 24.82
C GLY A 607 -10.58 -20.51 24.24
N TYR A 608 -9.44 -19.89 23.90
CA TYR A 608 -9.35 -18.71 23.06
C TYR A 608 -8.93 -19.09 21.63
N LYS A 609 -9.48 -18.42 20.62
CA LYS A 609 -9.05 -18.54 19.21
C LYS A 609 -8.16 -17.37 18.84
N MET A 610 -7.22 -17.56 17.91
CA MET A 610 -6.44 -16.45 17.36
C MET A 610 -7.35 -15.58 16.48
N SER A 611 -7.35 -14.26 16.68
CA SER A 611 -8.07 -13.31 15.82
C SER A 611 -7.12 -12.60 14.88
N VAL A 612 -7.61 -12.18 13.71
CA VAL A 612 -6.88 -11.35 12.74
C VAL A 612 -6.24 -10.16 13.46
N ALA A 613 -4.96 -9.91 13.17
CA ALA A 613 -4.15 -8.97 13.93
C ALA A 613 -4.56 -7.51 13.64
N LYS A 614 -5.03 -6.82 14.68
CA LYS A 614 -5.01 -5.35 14.75
C LYS A 614 -3.63 -4.93 15.30
N PRO A 615 -2.90 -4.01 14.66
CA PRO A 615 -1.67 -3.46 15.23
C PRO A 615 -1.95 -2.56 16.43
N SER A 616 -1.02 -2.56 17.39
CA SER A 616 -0.88 -1.50 18.40
C SER A 616 0.15 -0.48 17.90
N ALA A 617 -0.20 0.81 17.90
CA ALA A 617 0.70 1.84 17.39
C ALA A 617 1.92 2.06 18.28
N GLN A 618 3.12 2.08 17.67
CA GLN A 618 4.25 2.89 18.15
C GLN A 618 4.43 4.02 17.15
N ALA A 619 4.14 5.26 17.58
CA ALA A 619 4.26 6.42 16.73
C ALA A 619 5.74 6.85 16.59
N PRO A 620 6.22 7.17 15.37
CA PRO A 620 7.38 8.02 15.20
C PRO A 620 7.12 9.38 15.86
N ALA A 621 8.13 9.96 16.50
CA ALA A 621 7.99 11.28 17.13
C ALA A 621 7.81 12.37 16.07
N ILE A 622 6.64 13.02 16.05
CA ILE A 622 6.39 14.17 15.18
C ILE A 622 7.09 15.38 15.79
N GLN A 623 8.14 15.87 15.14
CA GLN A 623 8.64 17.23 15.35
C GLN A 623 7.96 18.17 14.36
N GLN A 624 7.61 19.37 14.81
CA GLN A 624 7.04 20.41 13.95
C GLN A 624 8.11 21.02 13.03
N PRO A 625 7.73 21.61 11.88
CA PRO A 625 8.68 22.26 10.99
C PRO A 625 9.40 23.43 11.69
N VAL A 626 10.66 23.64 11.32
CA VAL A 626 11.43 24.85 11.63
C VAL A 626 11.79 25.50 10.30
N ASP A 627 11.51 26.80 10.19
CA ASP A 627 11.78 27.60 8.99
C ASP A 627 13.28 27.88 8.76
N GLN A 628 13.56 28.57 7.64
CA GLN A 628 14.85 29.15 7.21
C GLN A 628 15.80 28.14 6.53
N ALA A 629 16.28 28.34 5.29
CA ALA A 629 16.81 29.50 4.54
C ALA A 629 18.36 29.61 4.57
N ASN A 630 18.92 30.05 3.43
CA ASN A 630 20.33 29.97 3.00
C ASN A 630 21.44 30.23 4.05
N ALA A 631 22.45 29.36 4.07
CA ALA A 631 23.89 29.74 4.10
C ALA A 631 24.82 28.55 3.73
N GLN A 632 26.05 28.85 3.26
CA GLN A 632 27.15 27.88 3.04
C GLN A 632 28.33 28.14 4.01
N PRO A 633 29.34 27.23 4.13
CA PRO A 633 30.05 27.00 5.41
C PRO A 633 31.52 27.48 5.50
N ASN A 634 32.08 27.55 6.73
CA ASN A 634 33.45 27.07 7.02
C ASN A 634 33.89 27.01 8.52
N GLN A 635 34.46 25.85 8.92
CA GLN A 635 35.63 25.64 9.81
C GLN A 635 35.65 26.02 11.35
N PRO A 636 36.59 25.47 12.19
CA PRO A 636 36.22 24.92 13.52
C PRO A 636 37.05 25.34 14.79
N GLN A 637 36.75 24.66 15.92
CA GLN A 637 37.51 24.49 17.21
C GLN A 637 37.43 25.61 18.28
N PRO A 638 37.74 25.34 19.59
CA PRO A 638 37.59 24.10 20.41
C PRO A 638 37.11 24.29 21.89
N GLY A 639 36.77 23.20 22.61
CA GLY A 639 37.10 23.07 24.06
C GLY A 639 36.04 22.62 25.12
N GLN A 640 36.06 21.32 25.49
CA GLN A 640 35.79 20.69 26.83
C GLN A 640 34.49 20.98 27.65
N PRO A 641 34.12 20.18 28.70
CA PRO A 641 34.66 18.88 29.17
C PRO A 641 33.63 17.72 29.14
N ASN A 642 34.01 16.54 29.66
CA ASN A 642 33.27 15.26 29.60
C ASN A 642 31.91 15.22 30.33
N GLN A 643 30.99 14.39 29.82
CA GLN A 643 29.94 13.69 30.59
C GLN A 643 30.07 12.15 30.44
N PRO A 644 29.56 11.34 31.39
CA PRO A 644 29.78 9.88 31.41
C PRO A 644 28.97 9.10 30.34
N GLN A 645 29.46 7.91 29.98
CA GLN A 645 28.76 6.98 29.09
C GLN A 645 27.57 6.29 29.80
N PRO A 646 26.45 5.99 29.11
CA PRO A 646 25.38 5.16 29.66
C PRO A 646 25.83 3.69 29.72
N GLY A 647 25.89 3.07 30.90
CA GLY A 647 26.35 1.67 31.00
C GLY A 647 26.54 1.00 32.36
N GLN A 648 25.98 1.53 33.47
CA GLN A 648 26.06 0.88 34.79
C GLN A 648 24.67 0.64 35.42
N PRO A 649 24.53 -0.35 36.34
CA PRO A 649 23.26 -0.69 36.96
C PRO A 649 22.78 0.35 37.99
N ASN A 650 21.47 0.49 38.17
CA ASN A 650 20.87 1.38 39.17
C ASN A 650 21.18 0.93 40.60
N ASP A 651 21.69 1.83 41.43
CA ASP A 651 21.67 1.72 42.89
C ASP A 651 20.28 2.13 43.42
N PRO A 652 19.58 1.27 44.19
CA PRO A 652 18.26 1.58 44.74
C PRO A 652 18.24 2.67 45.84
N ASN A 653 19.39 3.19 46.30
CA ASN A 653 19.50 4.21 47.35
C ASN A 653 20.11 5.56 46.90
N GLY A 654 20.24 5.78 45.59
CA GLY A 654 20.73 7.03 45.01
C GLY A 654 19.80 8.23 45.24
N ASP A 655 20.37 9.45 45.27
CA ASP A 655 19.60 10.69 45.40
C ASP A 655 18.81 11.00 44.13
N ILE A 656 17.60 11.55 44.32
CA ILE A 656 16.67 11.94 43.26
C ILE A 656 16.65 13.46 43.14
N THR A 657 16.72 13.98 41.92
CA THR A 657 16.58 15.43 41.64
C THR A 657 15.17 15.75 41.16
N ILE A 658 14.43 16.56 41.91
CA ILE A 658 13.12 17.11 41.52
C ILE A 658 13.26 18.57 41.05
N THR A 659 12.29 19.05 40.26
CA THR A 659 12.19 20.48 39.89
C THR A 659 11.00 21.12 40.59
N CYS A 660 11.27 22.21 41.32
CA CYS A 660 10.32 22.96 42.13
C CYS A 660 10.15 24.38 41.54
N THR A 661 8.91 24.84 41.40
CA THR A 661 8.56 26.10 40.73
C THR A 661 7.73 27.04 41.61
N LYS A 662 7.96 28.35 41.48
CA LYS A 662 7.21 29.42 42.17
C LYS A 662 7.04 30.61 41.24
N GLY A 663 5.84 30.76 40.65
CA GLY A 663 5.65 31.69 39.54
C GLY A 663 6.54 31.31 38.36
N SER A 664 7.32 32.27 37.85
CA SER A 664 8.32 32.05 36.80
C SER A 664 9.66 31.48 37.30
N GLU A 665 9.92 31.45 38.62
CA GLU A 665 11.14 30.83 39.14
C GLU A 665 11.07 29.30 39.11
N SER A 666 12.21 28.66 38.82
CA SER A 666 12.40 27.23 39.00
C SER A 666 13.74 26.93 39.69
N LYS A 667 13.77 25.90 40.54
CA LYS A 667 14.96 25.40 41.23
C LYS A 667 14.95 23.88 41.21
N GLN A 668 16.12 23.26 41.03
CA GLN A 668 16.30 21.83 41.22
C GLN A 668 16.70 21.53 42.67
N VAL A 669 16.21 20.42 43.21
CA VAL A 669 16.44 19.97 44.58
C VAL A 669 16.78 18.49 44.55
N THR A 670 17.94 18.12 45.08
CA THR A 670 18.47 16.76 45.05
C THR A 670 18.55 16.20 46.47
N GLY A 671 18.13 14.95 46.67
CA GLY A 671 18.27 14.24 47.94
C GLY A 671 17.55 12.88 47.96
N LYS A 672 17.48 12.25 49.13
CA LYS A 672 16.84 10.94 49.28
C LYS A 672 15.31 11.04 49.27
N SER A 673 14.66 10.03 48.69
CA SER A 673 13.21 9.97 48.59
C SER A 673 12.55 9.83 49.97
N PRO A 674 11.45 10.56 50.27
CA PRO A 674 10.77 11.53 49.42
C PRO A 674 11.38 12.94 49.53
N VAL A 675 11.87 13.48 48.41
CA VAL A 675 12.37 14.87 48.33
C VAL A 675 11.19 15.84 48.31
N GLN A 676 11.25 16.90 49.11
CA GLN A 676 10.22 17.94 49.16
C GLN A 676 10.73 19.28 48.62
N CYS A 677 9.80 20.08 48.07
CA CYS A 677 10.10 21.44 47.62
C CYS A 677 10.17 22.42 48.80
N PRO A 678 11.09 23.40 48.78
CA PRO A 678 11.15 24.46 49.78
C PRO A 678 9.85 25.26 49.89
N ASN A 679 9.55 25.78 51.08
CA ASN A 679 8.29 26.47 51.38
C ASN A 679 7.92 27.54 50.32
N GLY A 680 6.74 27.36 49.72
CA GLY A 680 6.20 28.22 48.67
C GLY A 680 6.63 27.89 47.23
N TYR A 681 7.43 26.84 47.00
CA TYR A 681 7.61 26.23 45.67
C TYR A 681 6.79 24.94 45.57
N GLN A 682 6.18 24.68 44.42
CA GLN A 682 5.44 23.44 44.12
C GLN A 682 6.23 22.55 43.17
N MET A 683 6.09 21.23 43.29
CA MET A 683 6.77 20.28 42.38
C MET A 683 6.13 20.34 40.99
N LYS A 684 6.94 20.51 39.94
CA LYS A 684 6.44 20.56 38.56
C LYS A 684 5.99 19.15 38.12
N PRO A 685 4.76 18.95 37.61
CA PRO A 685 4.31 17.64 37.14
C PRO A 685 5.22 17.11 36.01
N MET A 686 5.66 15.86 36.14
CA MET A 686 6.46 15.18 35.12
C MET A 686 5.57 14.73 33.95
N GLN A 687 5.96 15.07 32.72
CA GLN A 687 5.33 14.50 31.52
C GLN A 687 5.84 13.06 31.28
N PRO A 688 5.05 12.19 30.64
CA PRO A 688 5.49 10.82 30.32
C PRO A 688 6.68 10.84 29.35
N GLY A 689 7.80 10.17 29.69
CA GLY A 689 8.92 9.97 28.77
C GLY A 689 10.35 10.11 29.33
N GLN A 690 10.55 10.35 30.63
CA GLN A 690 11.88 10.36 31.26
C GLN A 690 12.12 9.13 32.16
N PRO A 691 13.40 8.70 32.33
CA PRO A 691 13.73 7.43 33.00
C PRO A 691 13.43 7.43 34.51
N ASN A 692 13.40 6.21 35.09
CA ASN A 692 13.06 5.90 36.48
C ASN A 692 11.58 6.11 36.90
N GLN A 693 10.64 5.62 36.07
CA GLN A 693 9.35 5.14 36.61
C GLN A 693 9.43 3.64 36.98
N PRO A 694 8.78 3.19 38.07
CA PRO A 694 8.61 1.77 38.36
C PRO A 694 7.76 1.08 37.28
N GLN A 695 8.09 -0.16 36.92
CA GLN A 695 7.30 -0.94 35.97
C GLN A 695 5.96 -1.40 36.60
N PRO A 696 4.82 -1.31 35.89
CA PRO A 696 3.57 -1.91 36.34
C PRO A 696 3.69 -3.45 36.37
N GLY A 697 3.62 -4.07 37.55
CA GLY A 697 3.70 -5.54 37.65
C GLY A 697 3.97 -6.17 39.02
N GLN A 698 4.03 -5.42 40.13
CA GLN A 698 4.13 -6.03 41.46
C GLN A 698 2.76 -6.48 42.00
N PRO A 699 2.67 -7.57 42.79
CA PRO A 699 1.42 -8.01 43.40
C PRO A 699 0.90 -6.98 44.41
N ILE A 700 -0.41 -6.70 44.38
CA ILE A 700 -1.09 -5.92 45.40
C ILE A 700 -1.42 -6.85 46.57
N ASP A 701 -1.00 -6.50 47.79
CA ASP A 701 -1.42 -7.22 49.00
C ASP A 701 -2.92 -6.99 49.26
N PRO A 702 -3.78 -8.03 49.29
CA PRO A 702 -5.20 -7.88 49.59
C PRO A 702 -5.50 -7.38 51.02
N ASN A 703 -4.51 -7.24 51.89
CA ASN A 703 -4.64 -6.67 53.23
C ASN A 703 -4.21 -5.20 53.37
N ALA A 704 -3.71 -4.56 52.32
CA ALA A 704 -3.29 -3.16 52.39
C ALA A 704 -4.46 -2.20 52.63
N ASP A 705 -4.27 -1.21 53.50
CA ASP A 705 -5.27 -0.16 53.73
C ASP A 705 -5.37 0.77 52.52
N ILE A 706 -6.60 1.14 52.16
CA ILE A 706 -6.93 2.03 51.05
C ILE A 706 -7.29 3.40 51.62
N THR A 707 -6.70 4.47 51.06
CA THR A 707 -7.08 5.85 51.39
C THR A 707 -8.06 6.40 50.37
N ILE A 708 -9.30 6.70 50.79
CA ILE A 708 -10.29 7.41 49.98
C ILE A 708 -10.35 8.89 50.37
N THR A 709 -10.80 9.75 49.45
CA THR A 709 -11.10 11.17 49.74
C THR A 709 -12.61 11.37 49.81
N CYS A 710 -13.08 11.96 50.89
CA CYS A 710 -14.47 12.21 51.22
C CYS A 710 -14.73 13.71 51.30
N ILE A 711 -15.77 14.21 50.63
CA ILE A 711 -16.08 15.63 50.46
C ILE A 711 -17.46 16.00 51.01
N LYS A 712 -17.59 17.23 51.52
CA LYS A 712 -18.84 17.83 52.01
C LYS A 712 -18.85 19.33 51.75
N GLY A 713 -19.42 19.74 50.62
CA GLY A 713 -19.27 21.12 50.14
C GLY A 713 -17.80 21.39 49.79
N SER A 714 -17.21 22.41 50.39
CA SER A 714 -15.78 22.74 50.26
C SER A 714 -14.84 21.92 51.14
N ASP A 715 -15.35 21.25 52.18
CA ASP A 715 -14.53 20.42 53.07
C ASP A 715 -14.13 19.11 52.38
N SER A 716 -12.85 18.74 52.46
CA SER A 716 -12.36 17.41 52.10
C SER A 716 -11.61 16.76 53.26
N LYS A 717 -11.73 15.43 53.38
CA LYS A 717 -11.03 14.60 54.37
C LYS A 717 -10.56 13.31 53.71
N GLN A 718 -9.34 12.88 54.03
CA GLN A 718 -8.87 11.55 53.66
C GLN A 718 -9.20 10.54 54.76
N VAL A 719 -9.57 9.32 54.36
CA VAL A 719 -10.00 8.24 55.25
C VAL A 719 -9.30 6.97 54.80
N THR A 720 -8.50 6.37 55.69
CA THR A 720 -7.67 5.20 55.41
C THR A 720 -8.17 3.99 56.19
N GLY A 721 -8.27 2.82 55.54
CA GLY A 721 -8.61 1.57 56.20
C GLY A 721 -8.83 0.42 55.22
N LYS A 722 -9.27 -0.74 55.73
CA LYS A 722 -9.52 -1.93 54.90
C LYS A 722 -10.78 -1.80 54.07
N SER A 723 -10.75 -2.37 52.87
CA SER A 723 -11.87 -2.34 51.93
C SER A 723 -13.08 -3.14 52.45
N PRO A 724 -14.33 -2.63 52.34
CA PRO A 724 -14.72 -1.34 51.78
C PRO A 724 -14.64 -0.20 52.81
N VAL A 725 -13.85 0.84 52.51
CA VAL A 725 -13.77 2.06 53.33
C VAL A 725 -15.00 2.93 53.07
N GLN A 726 -15.59 3.49 54.13
CA GLN A 726 -16.77 4.35 54.07
C GLN A 726 -16.46 5.78 54.50
N CYS A 727 -17.15 6.75 53.92
CA CYS A 727 -17.06 8.15 54.32
C CYS A 727 -17.85 8.43 55.61
N PRO A 728 -17.33 9.27 56.53
CA PRO A 728 -18.06 9.71 57.72
C PRO A 728 -19.40 10.36 57.39
N THR A 729 -20.38 10.21 58.29
CA THR A 729 -21.77 10.64 58.10
C THR A 729 -21.90 12.07 57.56
N GLY A 730 -22.45 12.19 56.35
CA GLY A 730 -22.66 13.47 55.65
C GLY A 730 -21.51 13.94 54.77
N TYR A 731 -20.43 13.16 54.62
CA TYR A 731 -19.46 13.29 53.52
C TYR A 731 -19.75 12.23 52.45
N GLN A 732 -19.52 12.56 51.18
CA GLN A 732 -19.61 11.63 50.04
C GLN A 732 -18.22 11.35 49.47
N MET A 733 -18.00 10.16 48.90
CA MET A 733 -16.72 9.84 48.26
C MET A 733 -16.53 10.68 46.99
N GLN A 734 -15.38 11.34 46.85
CA GLN A 734 -15.08 12.17 45.70
C GLN A 734 -14.96 11.29 44.43
N PRO A 735 -15.73 11.56 43.35
CA PRO A 735 -15.65 10.75 42.14
C PRO A 735 -14.26 10.84 41.47
N MET A 736 -13.63 9.69 41.24
CA MET A 736 -12.45 9.59 40.40
C MET A 736 -12.87 9.78 38.93
N GLN A 737 -12.16 10.64 38.17
CA GLN A 737 -12.50 10.88 36.77
C GLN A 737 -12.26 9.61 35.91
N PRO A 738 -13.09 9.33 34.88
CA PRO A 738 -13.34 7.94 34.50
C PRO A 738 -12.30 7.34 33.53
N GLY A 739 -11.82 6.15 33.87
CA GLY A 739 -10.92 5.32 33.06
C GLY A 739 -11.45 3.93 32.69
N GLN A 740 -12.79 3.72 32.74
CA GLN A 740 -13.51 2.44 32.53
C GLN A 740 -13.20 1.34 33.59
N PRO A 741 -13.93 0.19 33.65
CA PRO A 741 -15.16 -0.21 32.96
C PRO A 741 -16.32 -0.70 33.89
N GLN A 742 -17.50 -0.97 33.29
CA GLN A 742 -18.59 -1.87 33.74
C GLN A 742 -19.29 -1.68 35.11
N GLN A 743 -20.60 -1.38 35.06
CA GLN A 743 -21.62 -1.97 35.96
C GLN A 743 -22.09 -3.31 35.38
N PRO A 744 -22.41 -4.31 36.24
CA PRO A 744 -23.82 -4.76 36.36
C PRO A 744 -24.16 -5.31 37.79
N PRO A 745 -25.38 -5.81 38.08
CA PRO A 745 -26.73 -5.28 37.77
C PRO A 745 -27.66 -5.29 39.02
N LYS A 746 -28.98 -5.09 38.80
CA LYS A 746 -30.16 -5.31 39.69
C LYS A 746 -30.64 -4.15 40.60
N PRO A 747 -31.96 -4.10 40.93
CA PRO A 747 -33.06 -4.92 40.38
C PRO A 747 -33.31 -4.69 38.89
#